data_AF-A0A317D590-F1
#
_entry.id   AF-A0A317D590-F1
#
_cell.length_a   1.000
_cell.length_b   1.000
_cell.length_c   1.000
_cell.angle_alpha   90.00
_cell.angle_beta   90.00
_cell.angle_gamma   90.00
#
_symmetry.space_group_name_H-M   'P 1'
#
loop_
_entity.id
_entity.type
_entity.pdbx_description
1 polymer ?
#
loop_
_entity_poly.entity_id
_entity_poly.type
_entity_poly.pdbx_seq_one_letter_code
_entity_poly.pdbx_strand_id
1 'polypeptide(L)'
;MILTNRRRHRHAPDRSGEHRSGLLGLRTGRFVCASLVTAVVCVLLVEAYANARFRPDHVREAEDQFSVPTAVLDGGPVLDARGDQPHSYRLPAKTIALTFDDGPDPVWTPRVLDVLRRHRAPATFFVIGSQVARHRDLARRAVAEGNELGVHTFTHPDVSLLPPWRQRMEYAQTQMAIVDAAGVRTSLLRFPYSSVPSAVDDANWPVIREAARLGYLTVVNDLDSEDWARPGVDAIVRNMTPADGAGAVVLLHDAGGDRSQTIAALDRFIPLMRARGYTFTTVSDGIDRAQQSTAALVGNAPSSTADRWQAAPVIWAIRLADLILRGLALLFVAVGILVLARTLLLLLLARRLARRRRVHRWPWGVVSAPVSVVVPAYNERAGIVATVRSLVASDHRDLEVIVVDDGSTDGTADLVDALGLDGVRVIRKLNGGKASALNTGFLYASHDIIVTVDADTVFEPDAIRRLIEPFTDPRIGAVAGNVKVANRRRLLGQWQHIEYVIGFNLDRRLYDVLGCMPTVPGAIGAFRRRALISAGGMSGDTLAEDTDITMAILRAGWRVVYQDRACAWTEAPASVSDLCRQRYRWSYGTMQAMWKHRGAMLDRGASGRFGRFGLPMLALFGVALPLLGPVLDLLAVYGLFFLDMKKTAVAWAAMLVVQTLTAAVAFRLDREPLRPLLALPIQQFAYRQLMYLVLARSVVTALTGTRLGWRKLKRAGDVADDHLLAAPQPTDVATGGRGGRDRWFDTLRALALGRVFAYHMFGAAWLSFAFPAMGVMFALGGSLMAASLDRSPKRAISSRFRRLLPGLWALGLVLLPLMIWHGWTSRPAWPALLSWLIPLVQPPGSQWAADVTGVLWYLVTYLWLVLLSPAMLALYRRWPVGSVLAPLAGVVLLQTAAPPASGPAESVLTDLATFGACWLVGFAHRDGRLRRLSLPYLLALVALCLGLAVGWLATHPEAGLDLNDVPVAQAFWSLGFVLLLVRADPPMTWLARIRPLDRLVTVLNSRALTIYLWHNAAITVCFAAGDLIGFWRVGQLGYLVVALMILTGLVLALGWVEDLSARRPPRLLPGRRPTGAISRGRAPRSAGRPAVGAQSDRRQQKVTAMR
;
A
#
# COMPACT_ATOMS: atom_id res chain seq x y z
N MET A 1 57.18 24.74 -38.15
CA MET A 1 55.90 24.84 -38.88
C MET A 1 54.79 24.53 -37.88
N ILE A 2 54.13 25.48 -37.22
CA ILE A 2 53.42 26.71 -37.68
C ILE A 2 52.17 26.39 -38.50
N LEU A 3 51.07 27.04 -38.07
CA LEU A 3 49.69 27.14 -38.59
C LEU A 3 48.67 26.27 -37.84
N THR A 4 47.60 26.73 -37.18
CA THR A 4 47.14 28.01 -36.55
C THR A 4 45.66 27.80 -36.19
N ASN A 5 45.10 28.61 -35.27
CA ASN A 5 43.64 28.86 -35.10
C ASN A 5 42.77 27.72 -34.52
N ARG A 6 41.80 27.94 -33.61
CA ARG A 6 41.32 29.17 -32.93
C ARG A 6 41.10 28.92 -31.43
N ARG A 7 41.42 29.92 -30.58
CA ARG A 7 40.89 30.00 -29.22
C ARG A 7 39.37 30.22 -29.30
N ARG A 8 38.55 29.36 -28.68
CA ARG A 8 37.17 29.70 -28.30
C ARG A 8 37.16 30.17 -26.85
N HIS A 9 36.54 31.33 -26.59
CA HIS A 9 36.37 31.84 -25.23
C HIS A 9 35.58 30.85 -24.36
N ARG A 10 36.06 30.62 -23.13
CA ARG A 10 35.28 29.93 -22.10
C ARG A 10 34.17 30.86 -21.63
N HIS A 11 32.92 30.62 -22.06
CA HIS A 11 31.77 31.15 -21.35
C HIS A 11 31.66 30.47 -19.97
N ALA A 12 31.28 31.24 -18.96
CA ALA A 12 30.92 30.72 -17.65
C ALA A 12 29.70 29.78 -17.78
N PRO A 13 29.60 28.72 -16.95
CA PRO A 13 28.47 27.79 -17.03
C PRO A 13 27.17 28.47 -16.64
N ASP A 14 26.24 28.58 -17.59
CA ASP A 14 24.89 29.06 -17.35
C ASP A 14 24.14 28.13 -16.38
N ARG A 15 23.84 28.67 -15.18
CA ARG A 15 23.11 27.96 -14.12
C ARG A 15 21.64 27.66 -14.47
N SER A 16 21.10 28.27 -15.53
CA SER A 16 19.71 28.07 -15.96
C SER A 16 19.49 26.74 -16.71
N GLY A 17 20.46 26.30 -17.51
CA GLY A 17 20.39 25.09 -18.34
C GLY A 17 20.26 23.79 -17.54
N GLU A 18 20.98 23.67 -16.41
CA GLU A 18 20.92 22.48 -15.53
C GLU A 18 19.52 22.25 -14.94
N HIS A 19 18.73 23.30 -14.72
CA HIS A 19 17.41 23.16 -14.13
C HIS A 19 16.41 22.55 -15.12
N ARG A 20 16.48 22.93 -16.40
CA ARG A 20 15.62 22.38 -17.46
C ARG A 20 15.98 20.93 -17.81
N SER A 21 17.26 20.59 -17.97
CA SER A 21 17.69 19.22 -18.29
C SER A 21 17.36 18.23 -17.16
N GLY A 22 17.60 18.62 -15.90
CA GLY A 22 17.22 17.83 -14.73
C GLY A 22 15.71 17.61 -14.59
N LEU A 23 14.89 18.58 -14.98
CA LEU A 23 13.42 18.48 -15.01
C LEU A 23 12.92 17.59 -16.15
N LEU A 24 13.53 17.64 -17.35
CA LEU A 24 13.19 16.72 -18.44
C LEU A 24 13.51 15.27 -18.05
N GLY A 25 14.74 14.98 -17.60
CA GLY A 25 15.11 13.61 -17.19
C GLY A 25 14.24 13.05 -16.05
N LEU A 26 13.79 13.91 -15.12
CA LEU A 26 12.81 13.55 -14.10
C LEU A 26 11.42 13.23 -14.66
N ARG A 27 10.98 13.91 -15.73
CA ARG A 27 9.71 13.62 -16.41
C ARG A 27 9.82 12.33 -17.21
N THR A 28 10.86 12.16 -18.03
CA THR A 28 11.04 10.98 -18.89
C THR A 28 11.19 9.69 -18.08
N GLY A 29 12.02 9.67 -17.02
CA GLY A 29 12.18 8.48 -16.19
C GLY A 29 10.90 8.08 -15.44
N ARG A 30 10.12 9.06 -14.97
CA ARG A 30 8.78 8.81 -14.40
C ARG A 30 7.79 8.31 -15.44
N PHE A 31 7.82 8.88 -16.64
CA PHE A 31 6.95 8.51 -17.75
C PHE A 31 7.22 7.06 -18.17
N VAL A 32 8.46 6.65 -18.43
CA VAL A 32 8.79 5.27 -18.81
C VAL A 32 8.37 4.26 -17.72
N CYS A 33 8.64 4.56 -16.45
CA CYS A 33 8.19 3.69 -15.35
C CYS A 33 6.65 3.63 -15.27
N ALA A 34 5.97 4.77 -15.41
CA ALA A 34 4.51 4.83 -15.40
C ALA A 34 3.92 4.08 -16.59
N SER A 35 4.42 4.26 -17.81
CA SER A 35 3.95 3.55 -19.01
C SER A 35 4.14 2.03 -18.89
N LEU A 36 5.27 1.57 -18.37
CA LEU A 36 5.53 0.14 -18.20
C LEU A 36 4.65 -0.47 -17.08
N VAL A 37 4.48 0.24 -15.95
CA VAL A 37 3.53 -0.15 -14.90
C VAL A 37 2.09 -0.14 -15.43
N THR A 38 1.67 0.89 -16.17
CA THR A 38 0.34 0.97 -16.78
C THR A 38 0.12 -0.17 -17.78
N ALA A 39 1.10 -0.50 -18.63
CA ALA A 39 0.98 -1.62 -19.57
C ALA A 39 0.81 -2.95 -18.84
N VAL A 40 1.60 -3.21 -17.79
CA VAL A 40 1.42 -4.41 -16.95
C VAL A 40 0.09 -4.39 -16.22
N VAL A 41 -0.34 -3.24 -15.66
CA VAL A 41 -1.66 -3.10 -15.01
C VAL A 41 -2.80 -3.34 -16.00
N CYS A 42 -2.75 -2.83 -17.22
CA CYS A 42 -3.76 -3.10 -18.24
C CYS A 42 -3.83 -4.60 -18.60
N VAL A 43 -2.68 -5.26 -18.76
CA VAL A 43 -2.60 -6.71 -18.96
C VAL A 43 -3.21 -7.48 -17.78
N LEU A 44 -2.86 -7.10 -16.55
CA LEU A 44 -3.37 -7.70 -15.33
C LEU A 44 -4.88 -7.42 -15.15
N LEU A 45 -5.42 -6.30 -15.64
CA LEU A 45 -6.86 -6.02 -15.62
C LEU A 45 -7.63 -6.87 -16.65
N VAL A 46 -7.06 -7.09 -17.83
CA VAL A 46 -7.64 -8.02 -18.84
C VAL A 46 -7.63 -9.45 -18.31
N GLU A 47 -6.53 -9.89 -17.69
CA GLU A 47 -6.47 -11.20 -17.05
C GLU A 47 -7.48 -11.27 -15.90
N ALA A 48 -7.50 -10.32 -14.97
CA ALA A 48 -8.42 -10.30 -13.83
C ALA A 48 -9.90 -10.31 -14.23
N TYR A 49 -10.25 -9.70 -15.36
CA TYR A 49 -11.58 -9.80 -15.94
C TYR A 49 -11.84 -11.23 -16.46
N ALA A 50 -10.94 -11.77 -17.27
CA ALA A 50 -11.06 -13.12 -17.84
C ALA A 50 -10.83 -14.26 -16.81
N ASN A 51 -10.36 -13.96 -15.60
CA ASN A 51 -10.09 -14.89 -14.51
C ASN A 51 -10.77 -14.45 -13.20
N ALA A 52 -11.87 -13.70 -13.29
CA ALA A 52 -12.76 -13.42 -12.16
C ALA A 52 -13.31 -14.76 -11.63
N ARG A 53 -12.63 -15.33 -10.63
CA ARG A 53 -12.77 -16.75 -10.31
C ARG A 53 -14.17 -17.09 -9.79
N PHE A 54 -14.76 -18.06 -10.48
CA PHE A 54 -15.78 -18.99 -9.99
C PHE A 54 -15.77 -19.16 -8.47
N ARG A 55 -16.88 -18.76 -7.85
CA ARG A 55 -17.31 -19.16 -6.51
C ARG A 55 -18.82 -19.37 -6.56
N PRO A 56 -19.32 -20.60 -6.40
CA PRO A 56 -20.75 -20.87 -6.37
C PRO A 56 -21.30 -20.51 -4.98
N ASP A 57 -21.44 -19.22 -4.71
CA ASP A 57 -21.89 -18.66 -3.42
C ASP A 57 -23.26 -17.94 -3.55
N HIS A 58 -24.02 -18.18 -4.63
CA HIS A 58 -25.39 -17.67 -4.82
C HIS A 58 -26.38 -18.81 -5.06
N VAL A 59 -26.90 -19.35 -3.95
CA VAL A 59 -28.23 -19.96 -3.94
C VAL A 59 -29.22 -18.81 -3.74
N ARG A 60 -29.96 -18.47 -4.81
CA ARG A 60 -31.08 -17.53 -4.76
C ARG A 60 -32.36 -18.36 -4.71
N GLU A 61 -33.16 -18.18 -3.66
CA GLU A 61 -34.54 -18.66 -3.66
C GLU A 61 -35.34 -17.82 -4.66
N ALA A 62 -36.27 -18.42 -5.40
CA ALA A 62 -37.06 -17.70 -6.39
C ALA A 62 -37.90 -16.61 -5.71
N GLU A 63 -37.76 -15.37 -6.18
CA GLU A 63 -38.58 -14.24 -5.72
C GLU A 63 -39.93 -14.23 -6.45
N ASP A 64 -40.67 -13.13 -6.36
CA ASP A 64 -41.95 -12.93 -7.02
C ASP A 64 -41.92 -13.24 -8.54
N GLN A 65 -43.02 -13.83 -9.03
CA GLN A 65 -43.15 -14.31 -10.42
C GLN A 65 -44.31 -13.64 -11.19
N PHE A 66 -44.78 -12.47 -10.74
CA PHE A 66 -46.02 -11.85 -11.23
C PHE A 66 -45.96 -11.40 -12.70
N SER A 67 -44.77 -11.16 -13.23
CA SER A 67 -44.54 -10.75 -14.63
C SER A 67 -44.22 -11.92 -15.57
N VAL A 68 -44.03 -13.14 -15.03
CA VAL A 68 -43.65 -14.33 -15.79
C VAL A 68 -44.92 -15.03 -16.33
N PRO A 69 -45.05 -15.25 -17.65
CA PRO A 69 -46.23 -15.92 -18.21
C PRO A 69 -46.32 -17.37 -17.76
N THR A 70 -47.53 -17.85 -17.44
CA THR A 70 -47.79 -19.26 -17.06
C THR A 70 -47.34 -20.27 -18.13
N ALA A 71 -47.41 -19.91 -19.41
CA ALA A 71 -46.88 -20.72 -20.53
C ALA A 71 -45.35 -20.93 -20.49
N VAL A 72 -44.63 -20.16 -19.67
CA VAL A 72 -43.20 -20.35 -19.35
C VAL A 72 -43.06 -21.20 -18.08
N LEU A 73 -43.78 -20.87 -17.00
CA LEU A 73 -43.69 -21.57 -15.71
C LEU A 73 -44.13 -23.04 -15.78
N ASP A 74 -45.26 -23.33 -16.42
CA ASP A 74 -45.78 -24.69 -16.67
C ASP A 74 -45.19 -25.33 -17.94
N GLY A 75 -44.28 -24.60 -18.59
CA GLY A 75 -43.76 -24.85 -19.93
C GLY A 75 -42.79 -26.03 -20.04
N GLY A 76 -42.07 -26.06 -21.16
CA GLY A 76 -40.92 -26.95 -21.37
C GLY A 76 -39.57 -26.31 -21.00
N PRO A 77 -38.50 -27.12 -20.89
CA PRO A 77 -37.15 -26.68 -20.51
C PRO A 77 -36.44 -25.79 -21.55
N VAL A 78 -36.99 -25.60 -22.76
CA VAL A 78 -36.44 -24.68 -23.76
C VAL A 78 -37.42 -23.54 -23.97
N LEU A 79 -36.98 -22.31 -23.68
CA LEU A 79 -37.80 -21.11 -23.70
C LEU A 79 -37.50 -20.26 -24.95
N ASP A 80 -38.55 -19.96 -25.70
CA ASP A 80 -38.54 -19.10 -26.89
C ASP A 80 -39.38 -17.84 -26.66
N ALA A 81 -38.73 -16.77 -26.21
CA ALA A 81 -39.35 -15.46 -26.00
C ALA A 81 -39.06 -14.48 -27.17
N ARG A 82 -38.81 -14.99 -28.38
CA ARG A 82 -38.41 -14.18 -29.55
C ARG A 82 -39.60 -13.47 -30.22
N GLY A 83 -40.81 -14.02 -30.07
CA GLY A 83 -42.08 -13.40 -30.51
C GLY A 83 -42.82 -12.68 -29.37
N ASP A 84 -43.94 -12.05 -29.71
CA ASP A 84 -44.79 -11.33 -28.73
C ASP A 84 -45.48 -12.27 -27.73
N GLN A 85 -45.73 -13.52 -28.13
CA GLN A 85 -46.17 -14.62 -27.29
C GLN A 85 -44.94 -15.53 -27.02
N PRO A 86 -44.50 -15.70 -25.76
CA PRO A 86 -43.40 -16.61 -25.46
C PRO A 86 -43.91 -18.06 -25.46
N HIS A 87 -43.14 -18.92 -26.12
CA HIS A 87 -43.41 -20.35 -26.20
C HIS A 87 -42.32 -21.15 -25.48
N SER A 88 -42.62 -22.41 -25.20
CA SER A 88 -41.65 -23.32 -24.60
C SER A 88 -41.77 -24.73 -25.21
N TYR A 89 -40.65 -25.45 -25.29
CA TYR A 89 -40.57 -26.76 -25.96
C TYR A 89 -40.15 -27.85 -24.98
N ARG A 90 -40.82 -29.01 -25.07
CA ARG A 90 -40.48 -30.25 -24.37
C ARG A 90 -39.90 -31.25 -25.37
N LEU A 91 -38.97 -32.09 -24.92
CA LEU A 91 -38.42 -33.15 -25.77
C LEU A 91 -39.46 -34.25 -26.04
N PRO A 92 -39.36 -34.97 -27.18
CA PRO A 92 -40.25 -36.09 -27.48
C PRO A 92 -40.15 -37.20 -26.42
N ALA A 93 -41.21 -38.01 -26.32
CA ALA A 93 -41.21 -39.19 -25.46
C ALA A 93 -39.97 -40.08 -25.69
N LYS A 94 -39.41 -40.61 -24.60
CA LYS A 94 -38.17 -41.41 -24.59
C LYS A 94 -36.96 -40.76 -25.28
N THR A 95 -36.83 -39.43 -25.20
CA THR A 95 -35.67 -38.68 -25.72
C THR A 95 -34.97 -37.92 -24.59
N ILE A 96 -33.64 -38.06 -24.48
CA ILE A 96 -32.82 -37.38 -23.47
C ILE A 96 -31.79 -36.47 -24.17
N ALA A 97 -31.77 -35.19 -23.80
CA ALA A 97 -30.65 -34.31 -24.10
C ALA A 97 -29.76 -34.18 -22.86
N LEU A 98 -28.53 -34.69 -22.95
CA LEU A 98 -27.51 -34.47 -21.92
C LEU A 98 -26.91 -33.08 -22.12
N THR A 99 -26.93 -32.27 -21.06
CA THR A 99 -26.39 -30.91 -21.08
C THR A 99 -25.30 -30.73 -20.04
N PHE A 100 -24.21 -30.05 -20.41
CA PHE A 100 -23.03 -29.87 -19.56
C PHE A 100 -22.69 -28.39 -19.40
N ASP A 101 -22.60 -27.93 -18.16
CA ASP A 101 -22.29 -26.55 -17.80
C ASP A 101 -20.85 -26.42 -17.24
N ASP A 102 -20.38 -25.16 -17.13
CA ASP A 102 -19.05 -24.69 -16.71
C ASP A 102 -17.84 -24.90 -17.65
N GLY A 103 -17.88 -25.83 -18.61
CA GLY A 103 -16.73 -26.17 -19.45
C GLY A 103 -16.23 -25.08 -20.42
N PRO A 104 -15.08 -25.30 -21.10
CA PRO A 104 -14.26 -26.51 -21.07
C PRO A 104 -13.15 -26.49 -19.99
N ASP A 105 -13.05 -27.55 -19.18
CA ASP A 105 -11.95 -27.80 -18.25
C ASP A 105 -10.88 -28.73 -18.86
N PRO A 106 -9.57 -28.47 -18.66
CA PRO A 106 -8.49 -29.24 -19.28
C PRO A 106 -8.32 -30.69 -18.76
N VAL A 107 -9.00 -31.09 -17.69
CA VAL A 107 -8.92 -32.42 -17.07
C VAL A 107 -10.22 -33.19 -17.26
N TRP A 108 -11.37 -32.54 -17.13
CA TRP A 108 -12.68 -33.20 -17.05
C TRP A 108 -13.44 -33.24 -18.38
N THR A 109 -13.57 -32.12 -19.11
CA THR A 109 -14.19 -32.10 -20.44
C THR A 109 -13.65 -33.16 -21.40
N PRO A 110 -12.32 -33.41 -21.53
CA PRO A 110 -11.80 -34.45 -22.41
C PRO A 110 -12.33 -35.84 -22.05
N ARG A 111 -12.50 -36.12 -20.75
CA ARG A 111 -12.98 -37.41 -20.23
C ARG A 111 -14.49 -37.57 -20.41
N VAL A 112 -15.26 -36.50 -20.25
CA VAL A 112 -16.70 -36.47 -20.57
C VAL A 112 -16.89 -36.77 -22.06
N LEU A 113 -16.16 -36.08 -22.94
CA LEU A 113 -16.16 -36.34 -24.38
C LEU A 113 -15.79 -37.80 -24.70
N ASP A 114 -14.77 -38.37 -24.04
CA ASP A 114 -14.41 -39.78 -24.22
C ASP A 114 -15.49 -40.78 -23.75
N VAL A 115 -16.28 -40.46 -22.72
CA VAL A 115 -17.45 -41.28 -22.32
C VAL A 115 -18.57 -41.18 -23.35
N LEU A 116 -18.93 -39.97 -23.75
CA LEU A 116 -19.97 -39.70 -24.75
C LEU A 116 -19.64 -40.37 -26.09
N ARG A 117 -18.38 -40.26 -26.55
CA ARG A 117 -17.87 -40.90 -27.76
C ARG A 117 -17.86 -42.43 -27.66
N ARG A 118 -17.46 -43.02 -26.52
CA ARG A 118 -17.56 -44.48 -26.29
C ARG A 118 -18.99 -44.99 -26.45
N HIS A 119 -19.96 -44.27 -25.88
CA HIS A 119 -21.37 -44.63 -25.99
C HIS A 119 -22.06 -44.14 -27.26
N ARG A 120 -21.43 -43.29 -28.09
CA ARG A 120 -22.08 -42.61 -29.22
C ARG A 120 -23.34 -41.85 -28.78
N ALA A 121 -23.25 -41.10 -27.69
CA ALA A 121 -24.33 -40.25 -27.20
C ALA A 121 -23.94 -38.78 -27.44
N PRO A 122 -24.61 -38.05 -28.36
CA PRO A 122 -24.38 -36.62 -28.50
C PRO A 122 -24.90 -35.87 -27.28
N ALA A 123 -24.31 -34.71 -27.00
CA ALA A 123 -24.69 -33.83 -25.89
C ALA A 123 -24.56 -32.35 -26.30
N THR A 124 -25.04 -31.44 -25.45
CA THR A 124 -24.93 -29.98 -25.62
C THR A 124 -24.12 -29.39 -24.47
N PHE A 125 -23.04 -28.66 -24.78
CA PHE A 125 -22.15 -28.05 -23.78
C PHE A 125 -22.40 -26.54 -23.69
N PHE A 126 -22.96 -26.08 -22.58
CA PHE A 126 -23.09 -24.66 -22.24
C PHE A 126 -21.76 -24.16 -21.68
N VAL A 127 -20.96 -23.54 -22.56
CA VAL A 127 -19.56 -23.24 -22.29
C VAL A 127 -19.34 -21.81 -21.80
N ILE A 128 -18.44 -21.66 -20.82
CA ILE A 128 -17.97 -20.37 -20.32
C ILE A 128 -16.97 -19.77 -21.33
N GLY A 129 -17.27 -18.58 -21.84
CA GLY A 129 -16.47 -17.96 -22.92
C GLY A 129 -14.99 -17.74 -22.58
N SER A 130 -14.67 -17.41 -21.33
CA SER A 130 -13.28 -17.28 -20.87
C SER A 130 -12.53 -18.61 -20.79
N GLN A 131 -13.22 -19.74 -20.63
CA GLN A 131 -12.62 -21.08 -20.72
C GLN A 131 -12.44 -21.49 -22.19
N VAL A 132 -13.42 -21.24 -23.06
CA VAL A 132 -13.31 -21.48 -24.51
C VAL A 132 -12.11 -20.73 -25.11
N ALA A 133 -11.84 -19.50 -24.68
CA ALA A 133 -10.69 -18.71 -25.13
C ALA A 133 -9.33 -19.38 -24.80
N ARG A 134 -9.26 -20.15 -23.71
CA ARG A 134 -8.07 -20.85 -23.20
C ARG A 134 -7.94 -22.29 -23.69
N HIS A 135 -9.06 -23.01 -23.74
CA HIS A 135 -9.18 -24.45 -24.04
C HIS A 135 -9.92 -24.67 -25.37
N ARG A 136 -9.54 -23.86 -26.37
CA ARG A 136 -10.16 -23.78 -27.70
C ARG A 136 -10.13 -25.10 -28.48
N ASP A 137 -9.14 -25.94 -28.20
CA ASP A 137 -8.99 -27.29 -28.73
C ASP A 137 -10.10 -28.21 -28.24
N LEU A 138 -10.55 -28.08 -27.00
CA LEU A 138 -11.65 -28.86 -26.43
C LEU A 138 -13.01 -28.43 -26.99
N ALA A 139 -13.25 -27.13 -27.12
CA ALA A 139 -14.49 -26.63 -27.74
C ALA A 139 -14.59 -27.07 -29.22
N ARG A 140 -13.47 -27.06 -29.96
CA ARG A 140 -13.40 -27.60 -31.33
C ARG A 140 -13.59 -29.12 -31.35
N ARG A 141 -12.99 -29.85 -30.41
CA ARG A 141 -13.13 -31.30 -30.27
C ARG A 141 -14.58 -31.70 -30.03
N ALA A 142 -15.29 -31.00 -29.13
CA ALA A 142 -16.70 -31.25 -28.85
C ALA A 142 -17.56 -31.21 -30.13
N VAL A 143 -17.43 -30.13 -30.91
CA VAL A 143 -18.14 -29.97 -32.20
C VAL A 143 -17.71 -31.01 -33.23
N ALA A 144 -16.41 -31.30 -33.34
CA ALA A 144 -15.90 -32.31 -34.27
C ALA A 144 -16.33 -33.75 -33.93
N GLU A 145 -16.64 -34.03 -32.66
CA GLU A 145 -17.17 -35.32 -32.19
C GLU A 145 -18.71 -35.38 -32.23
N GLY A 146 -19.39 -34.38 -32.82
CA GLY A 146 -20.84 -34.37 -33.01
C GLY A 146 -21.65 -33.82 -31.84
N ASN A 147 -21.02 -33.04 -30.94
CA ASN A 147 -21.70 -32.37 -29.84
C ASN A 147 -22.02 -30.91 -30.19
N GLU A 148 -23.02 -30.36 -29.52
CA GLU A 148 -23.47 -28.98 -29.67
C GLU A 148 -22.81 -28.06 -28.63
N LEU A 149 -22.74 -26.75 -28.93
CA LEU A 149 -22.26 -25.74 -27.99
C LEU A 149 -23.37 -24.74 -27.72
N GLY A 150 -23.50 -24.30 -26.47
CA GLY A 150 -24.37 -23.22 -26.02
C GLY A 150 -23.57 -22.15 -25.28
N VAL A 151 -24.13 -20.95 -25.15
CA VAL A 151 -23.52 -19.85 -24.39
C VAL A 151 -23.84 -19.99 -22.90
N HIS A 152 -22.82 -19.98 -22.04
CA HIS A 152 -22.97 -19.95 -20.58
C HIS A 152 -22.28 -18.74 -19.93
N THR A 153 -22.39 -17.57 -20.57
CA THR A 153 -21.72 -16.30 -20.20
C THR A 153 -20.19 -16.34 -20.27
N PHE A 154 -19.54 -15.17 -20.17
CA PHE A 154 -18.09 -15.08 -20.34
C PHE A 154 -17.34 -15.34 -19.02
N THR A 155 -17.90 -14.87 -17.90
CA THR A 155 -17.30 -14.93 -16.57
C THR A 155 -18.11 -15.67 -15.50
N HIS A 156 -19.21 -16.36 -15.88
CA HIS A 156 -20.16 -17.01 -14.96
C HIS A 156 -20.72 -16.09 -13.84
N PRO A 157 -21.20 -14.87 -14.14
CA PRO A 157 -21.95 -14.07 -13.18
C PRO A 157 -23.43 -14.47 -13.16
N ASP A 158 -24.11 -14.22 -12.03
CA ASP A 158 -25.56 -14.03 -12.07
C ASP A 158 -25.85 -12.78 -12.91
N VAL A 159 -26.56 -12.96 -14.02
CA VAL A 159 -26.85 -11.91 -15.00
C VAL A 159 -27.95 -10.96 -14.55
N SER A 160 -28.85 -11.40 -13.65
CA SER A 160 -29.96 -10.57 -13.14
C SER A 160 -29.43 -9.35 -12.38
N LEU A 161 -28.31 -9.53 -11.68
CA LEU A 161 -27.62 -8.50 -10.89
C LEU A 161 -26.75 -7.54 -11.74
N LEU A 162 -26.69 -7.71 -13.06
CA LEU A 162 -25.84 -6.91 -13.95
C LEU A 162 -26.64 -5.86 -14.74
N PRO A 163 -26.05 -4.68 -15.02
CA PRO A 163 -26.68 -3.71 -15.91
C PRO A 163 -26.74 -4.25 -17.36
N PRO A 164 -27.77 -3.89 -18.18
CA PRO A 164 -28.01 -4.50 -19.48
C PRO A 164 -26.83 -4.48 -20.47
N TRP A 165 -26.02 -3.41 -20.47
CA TRP A 165 -24.82 -3.34 -21.32
C TRP A 165 -23.79 -4.43 -20.97
N ARG A 166 -23.69 -4.81 -19.69
CA ARG A 166 -22.76 -5.84 -19.23
C ARG A 166 -23.34 -7.23 -19.46
N GLN A 167 -24.64 -7.43 -19.25
CA GLN A 167 -25.34 -8.67 -19.63
C GLN A 167 -25.04 -8.99 -21.11
N ARG A 168 -25.35 -8.06 -22.02
CA ARG A 168 -25.05 -8.19 -23.46
C ARG A 168 -23.59 -8.53 -23.76
N MET A 169 -22.65 -7.96 -23.00
CA MET A 169 -21.22 -8.23 -23.17
C MET A 169 -20.84 -9.68 -22.81
N GLU A 170 -21.41 -10.25 -21.74
CA GLU A 170 -21.11 -11.63 -21.31
C GLU A 170 -21.49 -12.67 -22.37
N TYR A 171 -22.70 -12.61 -22.94
CA TYR A 171 -23.10 -13.57 -23.98
C TYR A 171 -22.46 -13.27 -25.34
N ALA A 172 -22.29 -11.99 -25.72
CA ALA A 172 -21.61 -11.64 -26.98
C ALA A 172 -20.14 -12.06 -27.01
N GLN A 173 -19.39 -11.89 -25.92
CA GLN A 173 -17.98 -12.33 -25.85
C GLN A 173 -17.84 -13.86 -25.85
N THR A 174 -18.82 -14.57 -25.28
CA THR A 174 -18.86 -16.04 -25.32
C THR A 174 -19.11 -16.54 -26.74
N GLN A 175 -20.05 -15.93 -27.46
CA GLN A 175 -20.27 -16.20 -28.88
C GLN A 175 -18.99 -15.95 -29.71
N MET A 176 -18.27 -14.86 -29.46
CA MET A 176 -16.98 -14.58 -30.10
C MET A 176 -15.92 -15.65 -29.79
N ALA A 177 -15.86 -16.16 -28.56
CA ALA A 177 -14.94 -17.23 -28.19
C ALA A 177 -15.28 -18.55 -28.90
N ILE A 178 -16.56 -18.93 -28.99
CA ILE A 178 -17.04 -20.11 -29.73
C ILE A 178 -16.67 -20.00 -31.22
N VAL A 179 -16.88 -18.82 -31.82
CA VAL A 179 -16.51 -18.52 -33.22
C VAL A 179 -15.00 -18.70 -33.49
N ASP A 180 -14.12 -18.17 -32.65
CA ASP A 180 -12.65 -18.34 -32.82
C ASP A 180 -12.19 -19.78 -32.53
N ALA A 181 -12.81 -20.48 -31.58
CA ALA A 181 -12.39 -21.81 -31.17
C ALA A 181 -12.84 -22.90 -32.15
N ALA A 182 -14.16 -23.00 -32.35
CA ALA A 182 -14.81 -24.09 -33.07
C ALA A 182 -15.33 -23.69 -34.47
N GLY A 183 -15.34 -22.39 -34.81
CA GLY A 183 -15.76 -21.94 -36.15
C GLY A 183 -17.29 -21.93 -36.36
N VAL A 184 -18.07 -22.04 -35.29
CA VAL A 184 -19.54 -22.04 -35.31
C VAL A 184 -20.12 -20.86 -34.51
N ARG A 185 -21.41 -20.57 -34.74
CA ARG A 185 -22.26 -19.67 -33.95
C ARG A 185 -23.42 -20.48 -33.39
N THR A 186 -23.73 -20.31 -32.11
CA THR A 186 -24.88 -20.95 -31.47
C THR A 186 -26.04 -19.98 -31.27
N SER A 187 -27.27 -20.49 -31.27
CA SER A 187 -28.47 -19.80 -30.80
C SER A 187 -28.89 -20.25 -29.40
N LEU A 188 -28.24 -21.25 -28.80
CA LEU A 188 -28.57 -21.73 -27.46
C LEU A 188 -27.82 -20.94 -26.39
N LEU A 189 -28.53 -20.63 -25.30
CA LEU A 189 -27.99 -19.96 -24.14
C LEU A 189 -28.57 -20.58 -22.86
N ARG A 190 -27.75 -20.75 -21.82
CA ARG A 190 -28.19 -21.06 -20.46
C ARG A 190 -27.56 -20.05 -19.52
N PHE A 191 -28.35 -19.46 -18.63
CA PHE A 191 -27.80 -18.52 -17.66
C PHE A 191 -27.23 -19.28 -16.44
N PRO A 192 -26.09 -18.84 -15.88
CA PRO A 192 -25.64 -19.28 -14.58
C PRO A 192 -26.77 -19.21 -13.55
N TYR A 193 -26.88 -20.23 -12.70
CA TYR A 193 -27.89 -20.36 -11.65
C TYR A 193 -29.35 -20.52 -12.13
N SER A 194 -29.62 -20.70 -13.43
CA SER A 194 -30.96 -21.10 -13.90
C SER A 194 -31.18 -22.62 -13.75
N SER A 195 -32.36 -23.05 -13.29
CA SER A 195 -32.67 -24.46 -13.02
C SER A 195 -33.86 -25.00 -13.82
N VAL A 196 -35.08 -24.92 -13.30
CA VAL A 196 -36.32 -25.42 -13.93
C VAL A 196 -37.20 -24.27 -14.45
N PRO A 197 -38.14 -24.49 -15.40
CA PRO A 197 -39.00 -23.42 -15.91
C PRO A 197 -39.79 -22.70 -14.81
N SER A 198 -40.25 -23.42 -13.79
CA SER A 198 -40.98 -22.87 -12.63
C SER A 198 -40.10 -22.07 -11.65
N ALA A 199 -38.78 -22.00 -11.86
CA ALA A 199 -37.85 -21.19 -11.07
C ALA A 199 -37.53 -19.83 -11.74
N VAL A 200 -38.12 -19.52 -12.90
CA VAL A 200 -38.00 -18.20 -13.53
C VAL A 200 -38.81 -17.19 -12.73
N ASP A 201 -38.18 -16.10 -12.32
CA ASP A 201 -38.76 -15.02 -11.52
C ASP A 201 -38.74 -13.66 -12.24
N ASP A 202 -39.32 -12.64 -11.61
CA ASP A 202 -39.43 -11.28 -12.16
C ASP A 202 -38.07 -10.58 -12.38
N ALA A 203 -37.01 -11.06 -11.75
CA ALA A 203 -35.64 -10.58 -11.99
C ALA A 203 -35.01 -11.22 -13.24
N ASN A 204 -35.24 -12.51 -13.46
CA ASN A 204 -34.68 -13.26 -14.59
C ASN A 204 -35.45 -13.04 -15.90
N TRP A 205 -36.77 -12.87 -15.83
CA TRP A 205 -37.64 -12.78 -17.01
C TRP A 205 -37.29 -11.63 -17.99
N PRO A 206 -36.98 -10.39 -17.53
CA PRO A 206 -36.51 -9.33 -18.43
C PRO A 206 -35.22 -9.68 -19.18
N VAL A 207 -34.32 -10.45 -18.54
CA VAL A 207 -33.03 -10.85 -19.13
C VAL A 207 -33.22 -11.94 -20.20
N ILE A 208 -34.12 -12.90 -19.95
CA ILE A 208 -34.54 -13.92 -20.92
C ILE A 208 -35.12 -13.26 -22.19
N ARG A 209 -36.03 -12.31 -22.02
CA ARG A 209 -36.61 -11.54 -23.15
C ARG A 209 -35.55 -10.75 -23.93
N GLU A 210 -34.58 -10.16 -23.25
CA GLU A 210 -33.51 -9.40 -23.90
C GLU A 210 -32.53 -10.30 -24.66
N ALA A 211 -32.20 -11.48 -24.14
CA ALA A 211 -31.44 -12.48 -24.88
C ALA A 211 -32.21 -13.00 -26.11
N ALA A 212 -33.53 -13.20 -25.98
CA ALA A 212 -34.38 -13.60 -27.09
C ALA A 212 -34.42 -12.56 -28.23
N ARG A 213 -34.47 -11.26 -27.93
CA ARG A 213 -34.31 -10.18 -28.95
C ARG A 213 -32.99 -10.24 -29.72
N LEU A 214 -31.96 -10.85 -29.15
CA LEU A 214 -30.65 -11.05 -29.79
C LEU A 214 -30.56 -12.39 -30.54
N GLY A 215 -31.66 -13.15 -30.61
CA GLY A 215 -31.79 -14.41 -31.34
C GLY A 215 -31.52 -15.66 -30.51
N TYR A 216 -31.29 -15.55 -29.20
CA TYR A 216 -31.03 -16.71 -28.34
C TYR A 216 -32.32 -17.43 -27.91
N LEU A 217 -32.23 -18.75 -27.74
CA LEU A 217 -33.16 -19.59 -27.01
C LEU A 217 -32.59 -19.88 -25.63
N THR A 218 -33.38 -19.67 -24.57
CA THR A 218 -32.92 -19.94 -23.20
C THR A 218 -33.23 -21.39 -22.83
N VAL A 219 -32.20 -22.18 -22.53
CA VAL A 219 -32.31 -23.60 -22.19
C VAL A 219 -32.09 -23.76 -20.69
N VAL A 220 -33.14 -24.15 -19.98
CA VAL A 220 -33.10 -24.56 -18.56
C VAL A 220 -33.05 -26.10 -18.51
N ASN A 221 -33.47 -26.77 -17.43
CA ASN A 221 -33.50 -28.24 -17.34
C ASN A 221 -34.82 -28.79 -16.79
N ASP A 222 -35.10 -30.06 -17.07
CA ASP A 222 -36.14 -30.83 -16.37
C ASP A 222 -35.57 -31.50 -15.11
N LEU A 223 -34.33 -31.98 -15.20
CA LEU A 223 -33.65 -32.77 -14.16
C LEU A 223 -32.26 -32.20 -13.92
N ASP A 224 -31.95 -31.85 -12.66
CA ASP A 224 -30.59 -31.58 -12.20
C ASP A 224 -29.99 -32.87 -11.62
N SER A 225 -28.79 -33.23 -12.06
CA SER A 225 -28.06 -34.39 -11.55
C SER A 225 -27.44 -34.17 -10.17
N GLU A 226 -27.33 -32.91 -9.71
CA GLU A 226 -26.63 -32.45 -8.51
C GLU A 226 -25.14 -32.89 -8.46
N ASP A 227 -24.55 -33.25 -9.61
CA ASP A 227 -23.19 -33.80 -9.69
C ASP A 227 -22.12 -32.82 -9.19
N TRP A 228 -22.41 -31.52 -9.26
CA TRP A 228 -21.61 -30.45 -8.68
C TRP A 228 -21.35 -30.65 -7.18
N ALA A 229 -22.36 -31.10 -6.43
CA ALA A 229 -22.30 -31.37 -4.98
C ALA A 229 -21.57 -32.69 -4.64
N ARG A 230 -21.39 -33.58 -5.63
CA ARG A 230 -20.78 -34.92 -5.52
C ARG A 230 -21.53 -35.89 -4.58
N PRO A 231 -22.86 -36.07 -4.72
CA PRO A 231 -23.70 -36.89 -3.82
C PRO A 231 -23.49 -38.41 -3.96
N GLY A 232 -22.63 -38.87 -4.87
CA GLY A 232 -22.36 -40.28 -5.16
C GLY A 232 -23.02 -40.75 -6.45
N VAL A 233 -22.39 -41.73 -7.10
CA VAL A 233 -22.77 -42.21 -8.45
C VAL A 233 -24.23 -42.69 -8.51
N ASP A 234 -24.71 -43.43 -7.51
CA ASP A 234 -26.10 -43.88 -7.47
C ASP A 234 -27.12 -42.74 -7.29
N ALA A 235 -26.75 -41.65 -6.60
CA ALA A 235 -27.61 -40.48 -6.48
C ALA A 235 -27.71 -39.74 -7.82
N ILE A 236 -26.57 -39.45 -8.45
CA ILE A 236 -26.49 -38.83 -9.77
C ILE A 236 -27.32 -39.63 -10.79
N VAL A 237 -27.15 -40.95 -10.87
CA VAL A 237 -27.91 -41.81 -11.80
C VAL A 237 -29.42 -41.78 -11.51
N ARG A 238 -29.86 -41.71 -10.25
CA ARG A 238 -31.29 -41.56 -9.91
C ARG A 238 -31.83 -40.19 -10.32
N ASN A 239 -31.14 -39.11 -9.96
CA ASN A 239 -31.55 -37.74 -10.24
C ASN A 239 -31.66 -37.48 -11.75
N MET A 240 -30.78 -38.08 -12.56
CA MET A 240 -30.82 -38.02 -14.02
C MET A 240 -31.93 -38.86 -14.67
N THR A 241 -32.59 -39.77 -13.95
CA THR A 241 -33.55 -40.72 -14.56
C THR A 241 -34.95 -40.09 -14.67
N PRO A 242 -35.47 -39.85 -15.88
CA PRO A 242 -36.82 -39.32 -16.07
C PRO A 242 -37.91 -40.33 -15.68
N ALA A 243 -39.12 -39.81 -15.47
CA ALA A 243 -40.32 -40.65 -15.41
C ALA A 243 -40.47 -41.49 -16.69
N ASP A 244 -41.04 -42.69 -16.57
CA ASP A 244 -41.11 -43.63 -17.70
C ASP A 244 -41.91 -43.04 -18.87
N GLY A 245 -41.36 -43.16 -20.07
CA GLY A 245 -41.89 -42.55 -21.29
C GLY A 245 -41.58 -41.06 -21.49
N ALA A 246 -41.29 -40.28 -20.44
CA ALA A 246 -41.04 -38.84 -20.58
C ALA A 246 -39.74 -38.54 -21.34
N GLY A 247 -39.70 -37.42 -22.07
CA GLY A 247 -38.45 -36.82 -22.55
C GLY A 247 -37.87 -35.85 -21.50
N ALA A 248 -36.55 -35.64 -21.48
CA ALA A 248 -35.90 -34.76 -20.50
C ALA A 248 -34.60 -34.10 -20.97
N VAL A 249 -34.45 -32.81 -20.65
CA VAL A 249 -33.16 -32.08 -20.64
C VAL A 249 -32.52 -32.25 -19.27
N VAL A 250 -31.35 -32.88 -19.24
CA VAL A 250 -30.64 -33.26 -18.00
C VAL A 250 -29.40 -32.38 -17.82
N LEU A 251 -29.27 -31.70 -16.68
CA LEU A 251 -28.13 -30.86 -16.31
C LEU A 251 -27.04 -31.67 -15.59
N LEU A 252 -25.80 -31.54 -16.06
CA LEU A 252 -24.56 -32.01 -15.44
C LEU A 252 -23.47 -30.93 -15.58
N HIS A 253 -22.31 -31.13 -14.94
CA HIS A 253 -21.19 -30.20 -15.03
C HIS A 253 -19.93 -30.90 -15.56
N ASP A 254 -19.25 -30.32 -16.54
CA ASP A 254 -17.95 -30.81 -17.03
C ASP A 254 -16.75 -30.03 -16.50
N ALA A 255 -16.99 -29.03 -15.63
CA ALA A 255 -15.97 -28.28 -14.88
C ALA A 255 -16.44 -27.97 -13.44
N GLY A 256 -15.83 -26.97 -12.77
CA GLY A 256 -16.24 -26.51 -11.43
C GLY A 256 -15.78 -27.37 -10.24
N GLY A 257 -15.04 -28.46 -10.45
CA GLY A 257 -14.59 -29.33 -9.34
C GLY A 257 -14.03 -30.68 -9.79
N ASP A 258 -14.14 -31.69 -8.93
CA ASP A 258 -13.88 -33.10 -9.28
C ASP A 258 -15.13 -33.70 -9.92
N ARG A 259 -15.01 -34.25 -11.13
CA ARG A 259 -16.10 -34.86 -11.92
C ARG A 259 -15.93 -36.36 -12.17
N SER A 260 -15.15 -37.04 -11.31
CA SER A 260 -15.01 -38.49 -11.33
C SER A 260 -16.35 -39.23 -11.17
N GLN A 261 -17.23 -38.72 -10.30
CA GLN A 261 -18.57 -39.29 -10.10
C GLN A 261 -19.48 -39.08 -11.34
N THR A 262 -19.45 -37.90 -11.96
CA THR A 262 -20.17 -37.59 -13.21
C THR A 262 -19.80 -38.57 -14.32
N ILE A 263 -18.50 -38.80 -14.52
CA ILE A 263 -17.97 -39.76 -15.51
C ILE A 263 -18.48 -41.18 -15.25
N ALA A 264 -18.41 -41.64 -13.99
CA ALA A 264 -18.87 -42.99 -13.62
C ALA A 264 -20.39 -43.14 -13.73
N ALA A 265 -21.16 -42.07 -13.44
CA ALA A 265 -22.61 -42.04 -13.61
C ALA A 265 -23.00 -42.13 -15.09
N LEU A 266 -22.35 -41.34 -15.97
CA LEU A 266 -22.59 -41.38 -17.42
C LEU A 266 -22.33 -42.78 -18.01
N ASP A 267 -21.21 -43.42 -17.62
CA ASP A 267 -20.81 -44.75 -18.12
C ASP A 267 -21.83 -45.86 -17.77
N ARG A 268 -22.65 -45.65 -16.72
CA ARG A 268 -23.75 -46.53 -16.30
C ARG A 268 -25.12 -46.09 -16.82
N PHE A 269 -25.39 -44.79 -16.82
CA PHE A 269 -26.69 -44.20 -17.16
C PHE A 269 -27.03 -44.40 -18.65
N ILE A 270 -26.08 -44.14 -19.55
CA ILE A 270 -26.33 -44.18 -20.99
C ILE A 270 -26.73 -45.60 -21.46
N PRO A 271 -26.03 -46.69 -21.07
CA PRO A 271 -26.49 -48.05 -21.34
C PRO A 271 -27.85 -48.38 -20.70
N LEU A 272 -28.08 -47.95 -19.45
CA LEU A 272 -29.32 -48.24 -18.71
C LEU A 272 -30.55 -47.62 -19.38
N MET A 273 -30.47 -46.37 -19.82
CA MET A 273 -31.57 -45.70 -20.51
C MET A 273 -31.81 -46.27 -21.91
N ARG A 274 -30.75 -46.64 -22.65
CA ARG A 274 -30.90 -47.33 -23.94
C ARG A 274 -31.60 -48.68 -23.80
N ALA A 275 -31.30 -49.45 -22.76
CA ALA A 275 -32.02 -50.69 -22.47
C ALA A 275 -33.51 -50.47 -22.17
N ARG A 276 -33.92 -49.26 -21.74
CA ARG A 276 -35.32 -48.84 -21.56
C ARG A 276 -35.96 -48.22 -22.81
N GLY A 277 -35.23 -48.20 -23.93
CA GLY A 277 -35.68 -47.68 -25.22
C GLY A 277 -35.52 -46.17 -25.40
N TYR A 278 -34.68 -45.50 -24.61
CA TYR A 278 -34.42 -44.06 -24.76
C TYR A 278 -33.37 -43.75 -25.82
N THR A 279 -33.58 -42.65 -26.55
CA THR A 279 -32.61 -42.09 -27.49
C THR A 279 -31.93 -40.85 -26.92
N PHE A 280 -30.68 -40.59 -27.34
CA PHE A 280 -29.87 -39.46 -26.90
C PHE A 280 -29.71 -38.46 -28.05
N THR A 281 -29.93 -37.18 -27.80
CA THR A 281 -29.83 -36.09 -28.79
C THR A 281 -29.11 -34.88 -28.23
N THR A 282 -28.75 -33.93 -29.10
CA THR A 282 -28.52 -32.54 -28.70
C THR A 282 -29.85 -31.87 -28.34
N VAL A 283 -29.81 -30.65 -27.81
CA VAL A 283 -31.01 -29.87 -27.49
C VAL A 283 -31.75 -29.49 -28.78
N SER A 284 -31.03 -28.98 -29.80
CA SER A 284 -31.67 -28.56 -31.06
C SER A 284 -32.27 -29.73 -31.85
N ASP A 285 -31.55 -30.84 -32.01
CA ASP A 285 -32.08 -32.06 -32.65
C ASP A 285 -33.33 -32.59 -31.93
N GLY A 286 -33.40 -32.41 -30.61
CA GLY A 286 -34.54 -32.79 -29.80
C GLY A 286 -35.77 -31.92 -30.07
N ILE A 287 -35.60 -30.61 -30.21
CA ILE A 287 -36.67 -29.65 -30.54
C ILE A 287 -37.20 -29.91 -31.96
N ASP A 288 -36.32 -30.09 -32.94
CA ASP A 288 -36.72 -30.33 -34.34
C ASP A 288 -37.59 -31.58 -34.47
N ARG A 289 -37.24 -32.66 -33.75
CA ARG A 289 -38.04 -33.88 -33.67
C ARG A 289 -39.39 -33.68 -32.97
N ALA A 290 -39.46 -32.77 -32.00
CA ALA A 290 -40.72 -32.44 -31.31
C ALA A 290 -41.67 -31.62 -32.21
N GLN A 291 -41.12 -30.69 -33.01
CA GLN A 291 -41.92 -29.79 -33.85
C GLN A 291 -42.37 -30.41 -35.19
N GLN A 292 -41.70 -31.44 -35.68
CA GLN A 292 -41.89 -31.96 -37.06
C GLN A 292 -41.70 -30.86 -38.13
N SER A 293 -40.89 -29.85 -37.82
CA SER A 293 -40.68 -28.65 -38.63
C SER A 293 -39.88 -28.96 -39.90
N THR A 294 -40.25 -28.34 -41.02
CA THR A 294 -39.45 -28.34 -42.26
C THR A 294 -38.29 -27.35 -42.23
N ALA A 295 -38.27 -26.43 -41.25
CA ALA A 295 -37.16 -25.53 -40.98
C ALA A 295 -36.45 -25.98 -39.70
N ALA A 296 -35.32 -26.67 -39.84
CA ALA A 296 -34.50 -27.17 -38.74
C ALA A 296 -33.88 -26.03 -37.93
N LEU A 297 -33.93 -26.14 -36.61
CA LEU A 297 -33.24 -25.26 -35.67
C LEU A 297 -31.74 -25.57 -35.71
N VAL A 298 -31.01 -24.87 -36.57
CA VAL A 298 -29.55 -25.04 -36.71
C VAL A 298 -28.84 -24.56 -35.44
N GLY A 299 -28.67 -25.45 -34.47
CA GLY A 299 -28.10 -25.17 -33.15
C GLY A 299 -26.69 -24.58 -33.21
N ASN A 300 -25.79 -25.18 -34.01
CA ASN A 300 -24.45 -24.68 -34.31
C ASN A 300 -24.29 -24.35 -35.80
N ALA A 301 -24.59 -23.12 -36.20
CA ALA A 301 -24.43 -22.65 -37.58
C ALA A 301 -22.95 -22.33 -37.92
N PRO A 302 -22.46 -22.57 -39.16
CA PRO A 302 -21.11 -22.16 -39.56
C PRO A 302 -20.89 -20.64 -39.45
N SER A 303 -19.78 -20.21 -38.85
CA SER A 303 -19.43 -18.80 -38.71
C SER A 303 -18.95 -18.17 -40.03
N SER A 304 -19.30 -16.92 -40.26
CA SER A 304 -18.79 -16.15 -41.41
C SER A 304 -17.36 -15.65 -41.18
N THR A 305 -16.71 -15.22 -42.25
CA THR A 305 -15.39 -14.57 -42.15
C THR A 305 -15.47 -13.24 -41.38
N ALA A 306 -16.59 -12.52 -41.46
CA ALA A 306 -16.81 -11.29 -40.70
C ALA A 306 -16.90 -11.56 -39.18
N ASP A 307 -17.59 -12.61 -38.76
CA ASP A 307 -17.68 -13.01 -37.34
C ASP A 307 -16.27 -13.29 -36.77
N ARG A 308 -15.43 -14.00 -37.54
CA ARG A 308 -14.04 -14.30 -37.16
C ARG A 308 -13.19 -13.03 -36.98
N TRP A 309 -13.34 -12.04 -37.87
CA TRP A 309 -12.64 -10.75 -37.74
C TRP A 309 -13.13 -9.92 -36.54
N GLN A 310 -14.41 -10.01 -36.18
CA GLN A 310 -14.96 -9.32 -35.01
C GLN A 310 -14.52 -9.98 -33.69
N ALA A 311 -14.42 -11.31 -33.65
CA ALA A 311 -13.96 -12.05 -32.48
C ALA A 311 -12.45 -11.88 -32.21
N ALA A 312 -11.63 -11.79 -33.27
CA ALA A 312 -10.17 -11.86 -33.17
C ALA A 312 -9.52 -10.88 -32.16
N PRO A 313 -9.89 -9.59 -32.05
CA PRO A 313 -9.20 -8.64 -31.17
C PRO A 313 -9.36 -8.95 -29.68
N VAL A 314 -10.57 -9.33 -29.25
CA VAL A 314 -10.88 -9.66 -27.84
C VAL A 314 -10.09 -10.91 -27.43
N ILE A 315 -10.12 -11.93 -28.26
CA ILE A 315 -9.41 -13.20 -28.01
C ILE A 315 -7.88 -13.01 -28.07
N TRP A 316 -7.37 -12.15 -28.97
CA TRP A 316 -5.94 -11.78 -28.96
C TRP A 316 -5.51 -11.06 -27.68
N ALA A 317 -6.33 -10.15 -27.16
CA ALA A 317 -6.03 -9.43 -25.91
C ALA A 317 -5.90 -10.40 -24.72
N ILE A 318 -6.83 -11.37 -24.61
CA ILE A 318 -6.79 -12.40 -23.56
C ILE A 318 -5.54 -13.29 -23.72
N ARG A 319 -5.24 -13.76 -24.94
CA ARG A 319 -4.05 -14.58 -25.22
C ARG A 319 -2.75 -13.86 -24.90
N LEU A 320 -2.65 -12.57 -25.26
CA LEU A 320 -1.50 -11.74 -24.94
C LEU A 320 -1.36 -11.54 -23.43
N ALA A 321 -2.47 -11.36 -22.71
CA ALA A 321 -2.46 -11.23 -21.26
C ALA A 321 -2.00 -12.53 -20.56
N ASP A 322 -2.55 -13.68 -20.94
CA ASP A 322 -2.14 -15.01 -20.46
C ASP A 322 -0.64 -15.28 -20.75
N LEU A 323 -0.16 -14.97 -21.95
CA LEU A 323 1.26 -15.13 -22.33
C LEU A 323 2.18 -14.26 -21.47
N ILE A 324 1.82 -12.98 -21.29
CA ILE A 324 2.60 -12.06 -20.47
C ILE A 324 2.58 -12.53 -19.00
N LEU A 325 1.44 -12.93 -18.45
CA LEU A 325 1.36 -13.41 -17.07
C LEU A 325 2.19 -14.68 -16.85
N ARG A 326 2.14 -15.65 -17.79
CA ARG A 326 3.02 -16.84 -17.76
C ARG A 326 4.50 -16.43 -17.80
N GLY A 327 4.86 -15.47 -18.66
CA GLY A 327 6.21 -14.91 -18.72
C GLY A 327 6.64 -14.23 -17.41
N LEU A 328 5.76 -13.46 -16.77
CA LEU A 328 5.99 -12.83 -15.47
C LEU A 328 6.11 -13.86 -14.34
N ALA A 329 5.34 -14.94 -14.36
CA ALA A 329 5.44 -16.03 -13.41
C ALA A 329 6.77 -16.80 -13.56
N LEU A 330 7.20 -17.09 -14.79
CA LEU A 330 8.51 -17.69 -15.06
C LEU A 330 9.66 -16.76 -14.63
N LEU A 331 9.54 -15.45 -14.89
CA LEU A 331 10.48 -14.44 -14.41
C LEU A 331 10.54 -14.37 -12.88
N PHE A 332 9.40 -14.48 -12.19
CA PHE A 332 9.32 -14.53 -10.74
C PHE A 332 10.06 -15.77 -10.18
N VAL A 333 9.85 -16.95 -10.79
CA VAL A 333 10.57 -18.17 -10.43
C VAL A 333 12.08 -18.02 -10.68
N ALA A 334 12.48 -17.48 -11.84
CA ALA A 334 13.89 -17.25 -12.17
C ALA A 334 14.58 -16.27 -11.20
N VAL A 335 13.89 -15.18 -10.83
CA VAL A 335 14.38 -14.24 -9.80
C VAL A 335 14.46 -14.92 -8.42
N GLY A 336 13.46 -15.71 -8.04
CA GLY A 336 13.49 -16.50 -6.80
C GLY A 336 14.71 -17.42 -6.74
N ILE A 337 14.99 -18.13 -7.83
CA ILE A 337 16.19 -18.98 -7.97
C ILE A 337 17.48 -18.15 -7.87
N LEU A 338 17.57 -16.99 -8.54
CA LEU A 338 18.74 -16.11 -8.45
C LEU A 338 18.97 -15.55 -7.03
N VAL A 339 17.91 -15.20 -6.30
CA VAL A 339 17.98 -14.75 -4.90
C VAL A 339 18.43 -15.88 -3.98
N LEU A 340 17.88 -17.09 -4.15
CA LEU A 340 18.28 -18.29 -3.42
C LEU A 340 19.74 -18.67 -3.71
N ALA A 341 20.16 -18.64 -4.98
CA ALA A 341 21.53 -18.93 -5.40
C ALA A 341 22.52 -17.91 -4.84
N ARG A 342 22.21 -16.60 -4.86
CA ARG A 342 23.01 -15.55 -4.21
C ARG A 342 23.12 -15.78 -2.70
N THR A 343 22.01 -16.10 -2.05
CA THR A 343 21.98 -16.39 -0.61
C THR A 343 22.83 -17.62 -0.27
N LEU A 344 22.70 -18.70 -1.04
CA LEU A 344 23.50 -19.90 -0.86
C LEU A 344 25.00 -19.63 -1.07
N LEU A 345 25.37 -18.89 -2.13
CA LEU A 345 26.74 -18.45 -2.38
C LEU A 345 27.30 -17.65 -1.19
N LEU A 346 26.54 -16.69 -0.68
CA LEU A 346 26.91 -15.90 0.50
C LEU A 346 27.10 -16.78 1.75
N LEU A 347 26.21 -17.74 2.00
CA LEU A 347 26.31 -18.67 3.15
C LEU A 347 27.51 -19.62 3.03
N LEU A 348 27.77 -20.16 1.83
CA LEU A 348 28.91 -21.03 1.56
C LEU A 348 30.24 -20.29 1.72
N LEU A 349 30.33 -19.06 1.19
CA LEU A 349 31.52 -18.23 1.29
C LEU A 349 31.72 -17.69 2.71
N ALA A 350 30.65 -17.35 3.44
CA ALA A 350 30.74 -17.02 4.87
C ALA A 350 31.27 -18.20 5.70
N ARG A 351 30.80 -19.43 5.44
CA ARG A 351 31.35 -20.66 6.06
C ARG A 351 32.82 -20.87 5.67
N ARG A 352 33.20 -20.68 4.41
CA ARG A 352 34.59 -20.79 3.93
C ARG A 352 35.50 -19.74 4.57
N LEU A 353 35.03 -18.49 4.71
CA LEU A 353 35.74 -17.40 5.36
C LEU A 353 35.90 -17.66 6.87
N ALA A 354 34.84 -18.14 7.54
CA ALA A 354 34.91 -18.51 8.96
C ALA A 354 35.88 -19.69 9.20
N ARG A 355 35.90 -20.70 8.33
CA ARG A 355 36.90 -21.79 8.38
C ARG A 355 38.30 -21.28 8.11
N ARG A 356 38.52 -20.49 7.05
CA ARG A 356 39.83 -19.89 6.73
C ARG A 356 40.35 -19.00 7.85
N ARG A 357 39.52 -18.16 8.48
CA ARG A 357 39.92 -17.31 9.62
C ARG A 357 40.20 -18.09 10.92
N ARG A 358 39.72 -19.33 11.05
CA ARG A 358 40.06 -20.23 12.18
C ARG A 358 41.38 -20.99 11.93
N VAL A 359 41.60 -21.48 10.72
CA VAL A 359 42.77 -22.30 10.34
C VAL A 359 43.98 -21.44 9.93
N HIS A 360 43.74 -20.27 9.38
CA HIS A 360 44.71 -19.19 9.21
C HIS A 360 44.17 -17.96 9.94
N ARG A 361 44.64 -17.75 11.17
CA ARG A 361 44.93 -16.36 11.56
C ARG A 361 45.91 -15.89 10.50
N TRP A 362 45.51 -14.98 9.62
CA TRP A 362 46.48 -14.19 8.85
C TRP A 362 47.03 -13.21 9.89
N PRO A 363 48.25 -13.39 10.43
CA PRO A 363 48.88 -12.30 11.15
C PRO A 363 49.42 -11.44 10.01
N TRP A 364 48.60 -10.50 9.55
CA TRP A 364 49.18 -9.36 8.86
C TRP A 364 50.28 -8.83 9.78
N GLY A 365 51.51 -8.78 9.27
CA GLY A 365 52.67 -8.40 10.09
C GLY A 365 52.44 -7.01 10.70
N VAL A 366 53.12 -6.72 11.81
CA VAL A 366 53.03 -5.39 12.42
C VAL A 366 53.58 -4.36 11.42
N VAL A 367 52.69 -3.55 10.87
CA VAL A 367 53.04 -2.41 10.01
C VAL A 367 53.13 -1.17 10.88
N SER A 368 54.35 -0.71 11.15
CA SER A 368 54.64 0.60 11.73
C SER A 368 55.09 1.62 10.66
N ALA A 369 54.74 1.38 9.39
CA ALA A 369 55.04 2.31 8.32
C ALA A 369 54.25 3.61 8.53
N PRO A 370 54.87 4.79 8.38
CA PRO A 370 54.18 6.05 8.60
C PRO A 370 53.10 6.31 7.54
N VAL A 371 52.06 7.05 7.92
CA VAL A 371 50.83 7.21 7.14
C VAL A 371 50.50 8.67 6.85
N SER A 372 50.06 8.97 5.62
CA SER A 372 49.46 10.28 5.28
C SER A 372 47.94 10.17 5.22
N VAL A 373 47.22 10.83 6.12
CA VAL A 373 45.75 10.84 6.14
C VAL A 373 45.23 12.08 5.41
N VAL A 374 44.44 11.92 4.36
CA VAL A 374 43.88 13.01 3.54
C VAL A 374 42.39 13.17 3.81
N VAL A 375 41.99 14.38 4.23
CA VAL A 375 40.61 14.75 4.57
C VAL A 375 40.12 15.84 3.61
N PRO A 376 39.39 15.51 2.51
CA PRO A 376 38.79 16.51 1.64
C PRO A 376 37.58 17.16 2.35
N ALA A 377 37.59 18.48 2.49
CA ALA A 377 36.58 19.25 3.20
C ALA A 377 35.98 20.36 2.32
N TYR A 378 34.67 20.55 2.36
CA TYR A 378 33.99 21.68 1.74
C TYR A 378 32.67 21.97 2.47
N ASN A 379 32.61 23.05 3.24
CA ASN A 379 31.48 23.44 4.09
C ASN A 379 31.07 22.38 5.13
N GLU A 380 32.02 21.74 5.80
CA GLU A 380 31.83 20.62 6.74
C GLU A 380 31.99 21.01 8.22
N ARG A 381 31.73 22.27 8.57
CA ARG A 381 31.79 22.83 9.92
C ARG A 381 31.14 21.98 11.02
N ALA A 382 30.06 21.26 10.69
CA ALA A 382 29.32 20.43 11.65
C ALA A 382 30.05 19.13 12.05
N GLY A 383 30.97 18.61 11.21
CA GLY A 383 31.62 17.31 11.42
C GLY A 383 33.14 17.36 11.54
N ILE A 384 33.80 18.33 10.88
CA ILE A 384 35.26 18.32 10.68
C ILE A 384 36.08 18.22 11.98
N VAL A 385 35.63 18.85 13.06
CA VAL A 385 36.33 18.85 14.36
C VAL A 385 36.34 17.45 14.99
N ALA A 386 35.23 16.71 14.91
CA ALA A 386 35.15 15.34 15.43
C ALA A 386 36.01 14.39 14.59
N THR A 387 35.95 14.53 13.27
CA THR A 387 36.78 13.80 12.31
C THR A 387 38.27 13.97 12.63
N VAL A 388 38.79 15.20 12.60
CA VAL A 388 40.23 15.49 12.82
C VAL A 388 40.70 15.00 14.20
N ARG A 389 39.92 15.25 15.26
CA ARG A 389 40.25 14.75 16.62
C ARG A 389 40.32 13.23 16.68
N SER A 390 39.45 12.50 15.96
CA SER A 390 39.48 11.03 15.94
C SER A 390 40.73 10.45 15.27
N LEU A 391 41.30 11.15 14.28
CA LEU A 391 42.50 10.73 13.57
C LEU A 391 43.75 10.93 14.44
N VAL A 392 43.86 12.08 15.11
CA VAL A 392 44.95 12.37 16.06
C VAL A 392 44.88 11.48 17.31
N ALA A 393 43.67 11.04 17.70
CA ALA A 393 43.46 10.10 18.79
C ALA A 393 43.70 8.62 18.42
N SER A 394 44.21 8.31 17.22
CA SER A 394 44.49 6.92 16.81
C SER A 394 45.64 6.29 17.62
N ASP A 395 45.61 4.96 17.73
CA ASP A 395 46.68 4.17 18.35
C ASP A 395 47.95 4.07 17.48
N HIS A 396 47.85 4.38 16.19
CA HIS A 396 48.98 4.51 15.28
C HIS A 396 49.53 5.95 15.35
N ARG A 397 50.71 6.13 15.96
CA ARG A 397 51.28 7.46 16.23
C ARG A 397 51.99 8.10 15.04
N ASP A 398 52.57 7.30 14.15
CA ASP A 398 53.37 7.78 13.02
C ASP A 398 52.49 8.21 11.84
N LEU A 399 51.70 9.28 12.02
CA LEU A 399 50.84 9.82 10.97
C LEU A 399 50.91 11.34 10.84
N GLU A 400 50.63 11.82 9.63
CA GLU A 400 50.26 13.21 9.35
C GLU A 400 48.79 13.27 8.92
N VAL A 401 48.09 14.36 9.24
CA VAL A 401 46.72 14.63 8.79
C VAL A 401 46.73 15.87 7.88
N ILE A 402 46.33 15.70 6.63
CA ILE A 402 46.27 16.75 5.61
C ILE A 402 44.80 17.03 5.32
N VAL A 403 44.28 18.13 5.87
CA VAL A 403 42.92 18.60 5.61
C VAL A 403 42.94 19.51 4.38
N VAL A 404 42.28 19.10 3.30
CA VAL A 404 42.23 19.89 2.06
C VAL A 404 40.88 20.60 1.99
N ASP A 405 40.90 21.90 2.28
CA ASP A 405 39.72 22.76 2.17
C ASP A 405 39.52 23.21 0.71
N ASP A 406 38.47 22.67 0.08
CA ASP A 406 38.08 22.93 -1.31
C ASP A 406 37.26 24.23 -1.44
N GLY A 407 37.68 25.29 -0.74
CA GLY A 407 37.10 26.63 -0.82
C GLY A 407 35.82 26.81 0.00
N SER A 408 35.83 26.38 1.26
CA SER A 408 34.68 26.51 2.17
C SER A 408 34.30 27.96 2.45
N THR A 409 33.01 28.18 2.72
CA THR A 409 32.40 29.48 3.00
C THR A 409 31.80 29.59 4.40
N ASP A 410 31.84 28.53 5.20
CA ASP A 410 31.21 28.42 6.52
C ASP A 410 32.21 28.49 7.70
N GLY A 411 33.50 28.67 7.43
CA GLY A 411 34.59 28.63 8.41
C GLY A 411 35.16 27.24 8.71
N THR A 412 34.93 26.25 7.84
CA THR A 412 35.49 24.88 8.00
C THR A 412 37.01 24.86 8.21
N ALA A 413 37.78 25.56 7.37
CA ALA A 413 39.24 25.62 7.48
C ALA A 413 39.69 26.29 8.79
N ASP A 414 39.10 27.45 9.10
CA ASP A 414 39.46 28.24 10.29
C ASP A 414 39.20 27.47 11.59
N LEU A 415 38.17 26.60 11.61
CA LEU A 415 37.90 25.71 12.74
C LEU A 415 38.94 24.60 12.91
N VAL A 416 39.60 24.15 11.85
CA VAL A 416 40.68 23.15 11.95
C VAL A 416 41.98 23.82 12.36
N ASP A 417 42.32 24.96 11.76
CA ASP A 417 43.50 25.74 12.15
C ASP A 417 43.42 26.16 13.64
N ALA A 418 42.24 26.56 14.12
CA ALA A 418 42.01 26.91 15.52
C ALA A 418 42.10 25.73 16.51
N LEU A 419 42.23 24.48 16.06
CA LEU A 419 42.47 23.34 16.95
C LEU A 419 43.94 23.25 17.42
N GLY A 420 44.89 23.81 16.67
CA GLY A 420 46.32 23.82 17.03
C GLY A 420 46.91 22.42 17.31
N LEU A 421 46.47 21.39 16.57
CA LEU A 421 46.86 20.00 16.80
C LEU A 421 48.14 19.64 16.04
N ASP A 422 49.12 19.09 16.76
CA ASP A 422 50.35 18.57 16.17
C ASP A 422 50.05 17.50 15.10
N GLY A 423 50.84 17.50 14.02
CA GLY A 423 50.68 16.60 12.89
C GLY A 423 49.50 16.92 11.96
N VAL A 424 48.71 17.97 12.22
CA VAL A 424 47.61 18.42 11.36
C VAL A 424 48.03 19.61 10.50
N ARG A 425 47.78 19.54 9.19
CA ARG A 425 48.09 20.59 8.20
C ARG A 425 46.87 20.89 7.33
N VAL A 426 46.46 22.15 7.27
CA VAL A 426 45.35 22.60 6.41
C VAL A 426 45.89 23.14 5.08
N ILE A 427 45.35 22.67 3.97
CA ILE A 427 45.65 23.11 2.60
C ILE A 427 44.39 23.74 2.02
N ARG A 428 44.40 25.07 1.84
CA ARG A 428 43.27 25.82 1.28
C ARG A 428 43.42 25.95 -0.25
N LYS A 429 42.37 25.62 -1.02
CA LYS A 429 42.37 25.72 -2.50
C LYS A 429 41.04 26.27 -3.03
N LEU A 430 41.03 26.70 -4.30
CA LEU A 430 39.77 27.00 -5.00
C LEU A 430 38.96 25.72 -5.23
N ASN A 431 37.63 25.82 -5.12
CA ASN A 431 36.71 24.69 -5.27
C ASN A 431 36.89 23.99 -6.63
N GLY A 432 37.24 22.71 -6.60
CA GLY A 432 37.37 21.85 -7.78
C GLY A 432 36.61 20.53 -7.65
N GLY A 433 35.84 20.35 -6.57
CA GLY A 433 35.17 19.11 -6.23
C GLY A 433 36.08 18.09 -5.54
N LYS A 434 35.48 17.08 -4.92
CA LYS A 434 36.16 16.11 -4.04
C LYS A 434 37.38 15.42 -4.69
N ALA A 435 37.31 15.03 -5.97
CA ALA A 435 38.44 14.42 -6.67
C ALA A 435 39.64 15.37 -6.82
N SER A 436 39.39 16.67 -7.06
CA SER A 436 40.43 17.71 -7.10
C SER A 436 41.08 17.90 -5.73
N ALA A 437 40.29 17.94 -4.66
CA ALA A 437 40.79 18.04 -3.28
C ALA A 437 41.63 16.81 -2.87
N LEU A 438 41.15 15.60 -3.17
CA LEU A 438 41.90 14.36 -2.92
C LEU A 438 43.25 14.34 -3.65
N ASN A 439 43.27 14.66 -4.96
CA ASN A 439 44.51 14.74 -5.72
C ASN A 439 45.47 15.80 -5.18
N THR A 440 44.97 16.95 -4.71
CA THR A 440 45.81 17.95 -4.01
C THR A 440 46.41 17.35 -2.74
N GLY A 441 45.62 16.67 -1.91
CA GLY A 441 46.14 15.99 -0.71
C GLY A 441 47.18 14.91 -1.01
N PHE A 442 47.03 14.18 -2.11
CA PHE A 442 48.01 13.18 -2.55
C PHE A 442 49.36 13.78 -2.97
N LEU A 443 49.37 15.02 -3.47
CA LEU A 443 50.61 15.75 -3.79
C LEU A 443 51.32 16.24 -2.52
N TYR A 444 50.57 16.64 -1.49
CA TYR A 444 51.12 17.08 -0.20
C TYR A 444 51.49 15.94 0.75
N ALA A 445 50.99 14.73 0.52
CA ALA A 445 51.33 13.54 1.29
C ALA A 445 52.84 13.28 1.26
N SER A 446 53.39 12.88 2.40
CA SER A 446 54.81 12.57 2.62
C SER A 446 55.13 11.07 2.56
N HIS A 447 54.15 10.19 2.83
CA HIS A 447 54.37 8.75 3.04
C HIS A 447 53.89 7.85 1.87
N ASP A 448 54.33 6.58 1.77
CA ASP A 448 53.87 5.63 0.72
C ASP A 448 52.44 5.14 0.95
N ILE A 449 51.97 5.09 2.20
CA ILE A 449 50.61 4.69 2.54
C ILE A 449 49.75 5.94 2.78
N ILE A 450 48.70 6.08 1.96
CA ILE A 450 47.79 7.22 1.99
C ILE A 450 46.40 6.71 2.39
N VAL A 451 45.86 7.24 3.49
CA VAL A 451 44.49 6.98 3.97
C VAL A 451 43.59 8.12 3.52
N THR A 452 42.38 7.81 3.06
CA THR A 452 41.33 8.80 2.75
C THR A 452 40.14 8.62 3.69
N VAL A 453 39.65 9.73 4.21
CA VAL A 453 38.49 9.78 5.12
C VAL A 453 37.60 10.97 4.75
N ASP A 454 36.29 10.76 4.70
CA ASP A 454 35.32 11.84 4.48
C ASP A 454 35.25 12.75 5.72
N ALA A 455 35.14 14.06 5.54
CA ALA A 455 35.18 15.07 6.60
C ALA A 455 34.06 14.96 7.68
N ASP A 456 33.08 14.08 7.50
CA ASP A 456 31.99 13.76 8.43
C ASP A 456 32.11 12.36 9.07
N THR A 457 33.31 11.77 9.05
CA THR A 457 33.55 10.38 9.44
C THR A 457 34.59 10.26 10.57
N VAL A 458 34.18 9.63 11.68
CA VAL A 458 34.98 9.41 12.88
C VAL A 458 35.57 8.01 12.88
N PHE A 459 36.88 7.87 13.08
CA PHE A 459 37.55 6.56 13.11
C PHE A 459 37.51 5.95 14.52
N GLU A 460 37.43 4.62 14.61
CA GLU A 460 37.77 3.93 15.87
C GLU A 460 39.29 4.04 16.14
N PRO A 461 39.74 4.05 17.41
CA PRO A 461 41.15 4.32 17.74
C PRO A 461 42.15 3.42 17.00
N ASP A 462 41.82 2.14 16.80
CA ASP A 462 42.68 1.17 16.11
C ASP A 462 42.35 0.97 14.62
N ALA A 463 41.50 1.83 14.04
CA ALA A 463 41.08 1.71 12.66
C ALA A 463 42.25 1.88 11.67
N ILE A 464 43.14 2.86 11.87
CA ILE A 464 44.29 3.11 10.97
C ILE A 464 45.25 1.93 10.98
N ARG A 465 45.70 1.49 12.17
CA ARG A 465 46.59 0.33 12.34
C ARG A 465 46.03 -0.92 11.65
N ARG A 466 44.75 -1.24 11.87
CA ARG A 466 44.08 -2.36 11.21
C ARG A 466 43.96 -2.17 9.70
N LEU A 467 43.76 -0.95 9.22
CA LEU A 467 43.57 -0.65 7.79
C LEU A 467 44.87 -0.82 6.98
N ILE A 468 46.04 -0.57 7.60
CA ILE A 468 47.34 -0.66 6.92
C ILE A 468 48.00 -2.06 6.99
N GLU A 469 47.62 -2.90 7.95
CA GLU A 469 48.02 -4.32 8.10
C GLU A 469 48.18 -5.07 6.74
N PRO A 470 47.22 -5.01 5.79
CA PRO A 470 47.32 -5.77 4.53
C PRO A 470 48.45 -5.33 3.59
N PHE A 471 49.03 -4.14 3.73
CA PHE A 471 50.12 -3.67 2.86
C PHE A 471 51.45 -4.42 3.06
N THR A 472 51.50 -5.35 4.02
CA THR A 472 52.54 -6.39 4.11
C THR A 472 52.62 -7.27 2.86
N ASP A 473 51.52 -7.47 2.11
CA ASP A 473 51.59 -8.03 0.76
C ASP A 473 51.90 -6.90 -0.25
N PRO A 474 53.07 -6.90 -0.91
CA PRO A 474 53.45 -5.84 -1.84
C PRO A 474 52.55 -5.76 -3.08
N ARG A 475 51.71 -6.77 -3.35
CA ARG A 475 50.75 -6.78 -4.47
C ARG A 475 49.44 -6.06 -4.13
N ILE A 476 49.23 -5.68 -2.87
CA ILE A 476 48.03 -4.94 -2.45
C ILE A 476 48.27 -3.45 -2.70
N GLY A 477 47.41 -2.88 -3.54
CA GLY A 477 47.41 -1.47 -3.93
C GLY A 477 46.39 -0.64 -3.16
N ALA A 478 45.31 -1.26 -2.67
CA ALA A 478 44.31 -0.59 -1.84
C ALA A 478 43.60 -1.52 -0.84
N VAL A 479 43.11 -0.95 0.25
CA VAL A 479 42.35 -1.62 1.31
C VAL A 479 41.06 -0.84 1.59
N ALA A 480 39.94 -1.55 1.60
CA ALA A 480 38.64 -1.03 2.02
C ALA A 480 38.41 -1.30 3.51
N GLY A 481 38.02 -0.27 4.28
CA GLY A 481 37.54 -0.43 5.65
C GLY A 481 36.03 -0.62 5.76
N ASN A 482 35.57 -0.84 6.98
CA ASN A 482 34.19 -1.09 7.37
C ASN A 482 33.48 0.22 7.78
N VAL A 483 32.52 0.67 6.97
CA VAL A 483 31.73 1.88 7.26
C VAL A 483 30.50 1.52 8.09
N LYS A 484 30.31 2.25 9.20
CA LYS A 484 29.17 2.13 10.11
C LYS A 484 28.35 3.43 10.12
N VAL A 485 27.03 3.30 10.23
CA VAL A 485 26.11 4.44 10.37
C VAL A 485 26.08 4.88 11.83
N ALA A 486 26.28 6.17 12.12
CA ALA A 486 26.19 6.71 13.48
C ALA A 486 24.73 6.97 13.92
N ASN A 487 23.97 7.75 13.15
CA ASN A 487 22.66 8.29 13.54
C ASN A 487 21.48 7.30 13.39
N ARG A 488 21.56 6.16 14.09
CA ARG A 488 20.61 5.02 14.04
C ARG A 488 19.29 5.23 14.80
N ARG A 489 19.12 6.35 15.52
CA ARG A 489 17.96 6.59 16.43
C ARG A 489 16.60 6.68 15.72
N ARG A 490 16.56 7.12 14.46
CA ARG A 490 15.33 7.28 13.66
C ARG A 490 15.16 6.11 12.68
N LEU A 491 13.92 5.79 12.30
CA LEU A 491 13.60 4.69 11.38
C LEU A 491 14.41 4.74 10.07
N LEU A 492 14.62 5.93 9.49
CA LEU A 492 15.44 6.12 8.29
C LEU A 492 16.94 5.76 8.52
N GLY A 493 17.45 6.02 9.73
CA GLY A 493 18.81 5.62 10.14
C GLY A 493 18.91 4.11 10.37
N GLN A 494 17.85 3.47 10.90
CA GLN A 494 17.78 2.01 11.03
C GLN A 494 17.77 1.31 9.66
N TRP A 495 16.96 1.79 8.71
CA TRP A 495 16.94 1.24 7.35
C TRP A 495 18.29 1.38 6.63
N GLN A 496 18.96 2.54 6.77
CA GLN A 496 20.30 2.73 6.23
C GLN A 496 21.35 1.85 6.93
N HIS A 497 21.24 1.65 8.25
CA HIS A 497 22.11 0.71 8.96
C HIS A 497 21.94 -0.74 8.46
N ILE A 498 20.71 -1.20 8.23
CA ILE A 498 20.42 -2.51 7.63
C ILE A 498 21.00 -2.59 6.20
N GLU A 499 20.82 -1.55 5.39
CA GLU A 499 21.39 -1.46 4.04
C GLU A 499 22.93 -1.53 4.06
N TYR A 500 23.61 -0.85 4.99
CA TYR A 500 25.07 -0.88 5.06
C TYR A 500 25.59 -2.28 5.43
N VAL A 501 24.97 -2.96 6.39
CA VAL A 501 25.39 -4.30 6.82
C VAL A 501 25.13 -5.34 5.73
N ILE A 502 23.95 -5.32 5.10
CA ILE A 502 23.54 -6.35 4.11
C ILE A 502 24.02 -6.00 2.69
N GLY A 503 23.82 -4.78 2.24
CA GLY A 503 24.04 -4.34 0.87
C GLY A 503 25.45 -3.85 0.57
N PHE A 504 26.25 -3.51 1.58
CA PHE A 504 27.65 -3.11 1.38
C PHE A 504 28.63 -4.06 2.07
N ASN A 505 28.53 -4.28 3.38
CA ASN A 505 29.56 -5.02 4.13
C ASN A 505 29.57 -6.53 3.82
N LEU A 506 28.40 -7.14 3.64
CA LEU A 506 28.31 -8.54 3.22
C LEU A 506 28.81 -8.73 1.76
N ASP A 507 28.42 -7.84 0.86
CA ASP A 507 28.87 -7.87 -0.54
C ASP A 507 30.38 -7.58 -0.68
N ARG A 508 30.97 -6.71 0.15
CA ARG A 508 32.43 -6.52 0.22
C ARG A 508 33.15 -7.82 0.59
N ARG A 509 32.66 -8.59 1.58
CA ARG A 509 33.23 -9.91 1.90
C ARG A 509 33.14 -10.89 0.74
N LEU A 510 32.06 -10.86 -0.03
CA LEU A 510 31.89 -11.65 -1.25
C LEU A 510 32.94 -11.27 -2.31
N TYR A 511 33.07 -9.98 -2.62
CA TYR A 511 34.04 -9.50 -3.62
C TYR A 511 35.51 -9.66 -3.19
N ASP A 512 35.81 -9.60 -1.89
CA ASP A 512 37.15 -9.86 -1.33
C ASP A 512 37.59 -11.33 -1.55
N VAL A 513 36.70 -12.29 -1.23
CA VAL A 513 36.97 -13.72 -1.45
C VAL A 513 37.11 -14.07 -2.93
N LEU A 514 36.39 -13.36 -3.81
CA LEU A 514 36.52 -13.49 -5.26
C LEU A 514 37.71 -12.69 -5.84
N GLY A 515 38.29 -11.76 -5.06
CA GLY A 515 39.39 -10.89 -5.50
C GLY A 515 38.99 -9.91 -6.61
N CYS A 516 37.80 -9.33 -6.51
CA CYS A 516 37.22 -8.41 -7.51
C CYS A 516 36.46 -7.22 -6.88
N MET A 517 36.99 -6.69 -5.77
CA MET A 517 36.41 -5.55 -5.01
C MET A 517 36.11 -4.33 -5.90
N PRO A 518 34.84 -3.96 -6.15
CA PRO A 518 34.52 -2.86 -7.07
C PRO A 518 34.72 -1.46 -6.47
N THR A 519 34.68 -1.32 -5.13
CA THR A 519 34.70 -0.03 -4.45
C THR A 519 35.40 -0.09 -3.08
N VAL A 520 36.49 0.65 -2.94
CA VAL A 520 37.00 1.15 -1.65
C VAL A 520 36.15 2.37 -1.27
N PRO A 521 35.50 2.42 -0.09
CA PRO A 521 34.63 3.54 0.27
C PRO A 521 35.45 4.78 0.60
N GLY A 522 35.05 5.95 0.06
CA GLY A 522 35.73 7.23 0.35
C GLY A 522 35.79 7.61 1.84
N ALA A 523 34.88 7.08 2.66
CA ALA A 523 34.85 7.31 4.11
C ALA A 523 35.94 6.57 4.90
N ILE A 524 36.45 5.43 4.41
CA ILE A 524 37.59 4.71 5.01
C ILE A 524 38.27 3.83 3.95
N GLY A 525 39.26 4.42 3.28
CA GLY A 525 40.10 3.74 2.30
C GLY A 525 41.57 3.97 2.59
N ALA A 526 42.41 2.98 2.30
CA ALA A 526 43.86 3.16 2.28
C ALA A 526 44.42 2.71 0.93
N PHE A 527 45.47 3.38 0.48
CA PHE A 527 46.06 3.20 -0.84
C PHE A 527 47.58 3.28 -0.77
N ARG A 528 48.26 2.46 -1.57
CA ARG A 528 49.69 2.62 -1.83
C ARG A 528 49.89 3.74 -2.85
N ARG A 529 50.80 4.69 -2.61
CA ARG A 529 51.09 5.83 -3.49
C ARG A 529 51.41 5.35 -4.91
N ARG A 530 52.25 4.31 -5.06
CA ARG A 530 52.56 3.70 -6.35
C ARG A 530 51.32 3.19 -7.10
N ALA A 531 50.33 2.64 -6.38
CA ALA A 531 49.09 2.18 -6.98
C ALA A 531 48.21 3.35 -7.47
N LEU A 532 48.05 4.40 -6.65
CA LEU A 532 47.35 5.63 -7.05
C LEU A 532 47.97 6.28 -8.29
N ILE A 533 49.30 6.39 -8.34
CA ILE A 533 50.03 6.94 -9.50
C ILE A 533 49.79 6.07 -10.74
N SER A 534 49.94 4.75 -10.63
CA SER A 534 49.72 3.83 -11.77
C SER A 534 48.27 3.82 -12.27
N ALA A 535 47.31 4.21 -11.43
CA ALA A 535 45.90 4.31 -11.78
C ALA A 535 45.49 5.71 -12.30
N GLY A 536 46.42 6.69 -12.32
CA GLY A 536 46.19 8.05 -12.81
C GLY A 536 45.58 9.02 -11.80
N GLY A 537 45.54 8.68 -10.50
CA GLY A 537 44.90 9.48 -9.45
C GLY A 537 43.37 9.49 -9.51
N MET A 538 42.73 10.29 -8.65
CA MET A 538 41.27 10.38 -8.56
C MET A 538 40.72 11.10 -9.80
N SER A 539 39.97 10.38 -10.64
CA SER A 539 39.30 10.96 -11.81
C SER A 539 38.06 11.77 -11.41
N GLY A 540 37.80 12.86 -12.14
CA GLY A 540 36.56 13.64 -12.09
C GLY A 540 35.53 13.25 -13.17
N ASP A 541 35.78 12.18 -13.94
CA ASP A 541 34.92 11.77 -15.06
C ASP A 541 33.58 11.16 -14.61
N THR A 542 33.52 10.70 -13.36
CA THR A 542 32.38 9.98 -12.79
C THR A 542 31.94 10.58 -11.46
N LEU A 543 30.67 10.35 -11.08
CA LEU A 543 30.09 10.85 -9.83
C LEU A 543 30.41 9.98 -8.58
N ALA A 544 31.15 8.90 -8.76
CA ALA A 544 31.59 7.96 -7.72
C ALA A 544 33.10 7.74 -7.87
N GLU A 545 33.87 8.77 -7.47
CA GLU A 545 35.33 8.85 -7.59
C GLU A 545 36.04 7.66 -6.94
N ASP A 546 35.48 7.17 -5.84
CA ASP A 546 35.97 6.08 -5.01
C ASP A 546 35.83 4.70 -5.69
N THR A 547 34.75 4.53 -6.45
CA THR A 547 34.48 3.35 -7.28
C THR A 547 35.35 3.36 -8.54
N ASP A 548 35.50 4.51 -9.19
CA ASP A 548 36.33 4.68 -10.38
C ASP A 548 37.82 4.38 -10.10
N ILE A 549 38.40 4.98 -9.05
CA ILE A 549 39.80 4.72 -8.69
C ILE A 549 40.04 3.25 -8.30
N THR A 550 39.05 2.60 -7.66
CA THR A 550 39.16 1.20 -7.28
C THR A 550 39.22 0.30 -8.52
N MET A 551 38.36 0.55 -9.50
CA MET A 551 38.39 -0.15 -10.79
C MET A 551 39.69 0.15 -11.56
N ALA A 552 40.17 1.39 -11.54
CA ALA A 552 41.44 1.78 -12.16
C ALA A 552 42.65 1.05 -11.54
N ILE A 553 42.70 0.93 -10.21
CA ILE A 553 43.75 0.19 -9.48
C ILE A 553 43.74 -1.31 -9.83
N LEU A 554 42.55 -1.93 -9.92
CA LEU A 554 42.41 -3.32 -10.39
C LEU A 554 42.86 -3.50 -11.85
N ARG A 555 42.56 -2.52 -12.72
CA ARG A 555 43.00 -2.53 -14.12
C ARG A 555 44.52 -2.33 -14.28
N ALA A 556 45.14 -1.56 -13.38
CA ALA A 556 46.59 -1.43 -13.26
C ALA A 556 47.27 -2.69 -12.65
N GLY A 557 46.53 -3.78 -12.41
CA GLY A 557 47.05 -5.09 -12.01
C GLY A 557 47.20 -5.31 -10.50
N TRP A 558 46.91 -4.30 -9.68
CA TRP A 558 46.98 -4.40 -8.22
C TRP A 558 45.84 -5.22 -7.64
N ARG A 559 46.04 -5.72 -6.42
CA ARG A 559 44.97 -6.32 -5.61
C ARG A 559 44.33 -5.27 -4.70
N VAL A 560 43.02 -5.39 -4.54
CA VAL A 560 42.21 -4.63 -3.58
C VAL A 560 41.55 -5.62 -2.62
N VAL A 561 41.60 -5.35 -1.32
CA VAL A 561 41.10 -6.25 -0.26
C VAL A 561 40.21 -5.53 0.75
N TYR A 562 39.47 -6.28 1.57
CA TYR A 562 38.59 -5.76 2.62
C TYR A 562 39.05 -6.10 4.03
N GLN A 563 39.31 -5.08 4.86
CA GLN A 563 39.58 -5.22 6.29
C GLN A 563 38.30 -4.93 7.08
N ASP A 564 37.57 -5.98 7.47
CA ASP A 564 36.27 -5.83 8.16
C ASP A 564 36.36 -5.38 9.62
N ARG A 565 37.58 -5.28 10.17
CA ARG A 565 37.85 -4.77 11.53
C ARG A 565 38.30 -3.31 11.58
N ALA A 566 38.67 -2.69 10.46
CA ALA A 566 39.02 -1.28 10.43
C ALA A 566 37.71 -0.48 10.32
N CYS A 567 37.22 0.07 11.43
CA CYS A 567 35.87 0.62 11.52
C CYS A 567 35.86 2.15 11.55
N ALA A 568 34.93 2.74 10.81
CA ALA A 568 34.68 4.18 10.82
C ALA A 568 33.18 4.50 10.82
N TRP A 569 32.80 5.56 11.52
CA TRP A 569 31.43 5.97 11.82
C TRP A 569 31.07 7.26 11.07
N THR A 570 30.10 7.19 10.17
CA THR A 570 29.69 8.31 9.30
C THR A 570 28.24 8.75 9.56
N GLU A 571 27.94 10.03 9.30
CA GLU A 571 26.57 10.56 9.35
C GLU A 571 25.78 10.14 8.11
N ALA A 572 24.77 9.29 8.27
CA ALA A 572 23.88 8.92 7.18
C ALA A 572 22.81 10.02 6.95
N PRO A 573 22.34 10.24 5.71
CA PRO A 573 21.28 11.19 5.40
C PRO A 573 20.08 11.14 6.36
N ALA A 574 19.86 12.24 7.09
CA ALA A 574 18.77 12.40 8.05
C ALA A 574 17.40 12.66 7.39
N SER A 575 17.35 12.91 6.07
CA SER A 575 16.13 13.17 5.30
C SER A 575 16.03 12.29 4.05
N VAL A 576 14.79 11.93 3.68
CA VAL A 576 14.48 11.18 2.45
C VAL A 576 14.98 11.90 1.19
N SER A 577 14.95 13.23 1.19
CA SER A 577 15.39 14.07 0.07
C SER A 577 16.92 13.97 -0.14
N ASP A 578 17.68 13.97 0.96
CA ASP A 578 19.13 13.82 0.95
C ASP A 578 19.55 12.39 0.62
N LEU A 579 18.84 11.39 1.16
CA LEU A 579 19.06 9.98 0.81
C LEU A 579 18.88 9.75 -0.70
N CYS A 580 17.79 10.27 -1.30
CA CYS A 580 17.54 10.13 -2.73
C CYS A 580 18.66 10.78 -3.58
N ARG A 581 19.19 11.94 -3.15
CA ARG A 581 20.35 12.56 -3.81
C ARG A 581 21.60 11.69 -3.70
N GLN A 582 21.89 11.17 -2.51
CA GLN A 582 23.06 10.33 -2.26
C GLN A 582 23.01 9.03 -3.08
N ARG A 583 21.91 8.27 -2.98
CA ARG A 583 21.74 7.00 -3.70
C ARG A 583 21.68 7.18 -5.22
N TYR A 584 21.06 8.26 -5.72
CA TYR A 584 21.10 8.58 -7.15
C TYR A 584 22.52 8.81 -7.66
N ARG A 585 23.33 9.59 -6.91
CA ARG A 585 24.74 9.85 -7.22
C ARG A 585 25.55 8.56 -7.24
N TRP A 586 25.38 7.71 -6.23
CA TRP A 586 26.07 6.43 -6.14
C TRP A 586 25.67 5.49 -7.29
N SER A 587 24.38 5.20 -7.46
CA SER A 587 23.92 4.31 -8.53
C SER A 587 24.34 4.79 -9.92
N TYR A 588 24.23 6.10 -10.21
CA TYR A 588 24.65 6.62 -11.51
C TYR A 588 26.17 6.61 -11.68
N GLY A 589 26.94 7.07 -10.68
CA GLY A 589 28.39 7.05 -10.70
C GLY A 589 28.99 5.65 -10.84
N THR A 590 28.41 4.65 -10.15
CA THR A 590 28.79 3.24 -10.31
C THR A 590 28.59 2.76 -11.76
N MET A 591 27.46 3.09 -12.39
CA MET A 591 27.22 2.74 -13.80
C MET A 591 28.18 3.47 -14.77
N GLN A 592 28.53 4.73 -14.49
CA GLN A 592 29.55 5.44 -15.26
C GLN A 592 30.92 4.76 -15.14
N ALA A 593 31.33 4.36 -13.92
CA ALA A 593 32.58 3.63 -13.69
C ALA A 593 32.58 2.26 -14.38
N MET A 594 31.49 1.48 -14.26
CA MET A 594 31.33 0.20 -14.98
C MET A 594 31.49 0.37 -16.50
N TRP A 595 30.90 1.42 -17.08
CA TRP A 595 31.02 1.70 -18.51
C TRP A 595 32.45 2.13 -18.89
N LYS A 596 33.08 3.01 -18.10
CA LYS A 596 34.47 3.45 -18.29
C LYS A 596 35.45 2.27 -18.27
N HIS A 597 35.24 1.32 -17.36
CA HIS A 597 36.13 0.19 -17.10
C HIS A 597 35.70 -1.13 -17.79
N ARG A 598 34.68 -1.10 -18.67
CA ARG A 598 34.13 -2.29 -19.38
C ARG A 598 35.16 -3.14 -20.14
N GLY A 599 36.26 -2.52 -20.58
CA GLY A 599 37.38 -3.23 -21.24
C GLY A 599 38.01 -4.32 -20.36
N ALA A 600 37.88 -4.24 -19.03
CA ALA A 600 38.38 -5.25 -18.10
C ALA A 600 37.83 -6.67 -18.37
N MET A 601 36.70 -6.81 -19.07
CA MET A 601 36.15 -8.11 -19.49
C MET A 601 37.11 -8.90 -20.40
N LEU A 602 37.95 -8.21 -21.17
CA LEU A 602 38.93 -8.79 -22.11
C LEU A 602 40.34 -8.91 -21.51
N ASP A 603 40.60 -8.23 -20.38
CA ASP A 603 41.92 -8.21 -19.75
C ASP A 603 42.30 -9.58 -19.14
N ARG A 604 43.60 -9.77 -18.86
CA ARG A 604 44.13 -10.92 -18.09
C ARG A 604 44.43 -10.51 -16.63
N GLY A 605 44.89 -11.46 -15.81
CA GLY A 605 45.30 -11.19 -14.42
C GLY A 605 44.17 -10.71 -13.49
N ALA A 606 44.49 -9.77 -12.59
CA ALA A 606 43.55 -9.19 -11.63
C ALA A 606 42.41 -8.41 -12.33
N SER A 607 42.75 -7.57 -13.30
CA SER A 607 41.78 -6.86 -14.15
C SER A 607 40.79 -7.83 -14.80
N GLY A 608 41.30 -8.88 -15.46
CA GLY A 608 40.48 -9.89 -16.10
C GLY A 608 39.53 -10.64 -15.17
N ARG A 609 39.92 -10.85 -13.91
CA ARG A 609 39.06 -11.47 -12.89
C ARG A 609 37.96 -10.50 -12.45
N PHE A 610 38.30 -9.23 -12.25
CA PHE A 610 37.32 -8.18 -11.99
C PHE A 610 36.32 -8.03 -13.14
N GLY A 611 36.80 -8.01 -14.39
CA GLY A 611 35.93 -7.89 -15.57
C GLY A 611 34.99 -9.08 -15.77
N ARG A 612 35.44 -10.31 -15.51
CA ARG A 612 34.62 -11.53 -15.74
C ARG A 612 33.71 -11.93 -14.56
N PHE A 613 34.03 -11.51 -13.33
CA PHE A 613 33.21 -11.83 -12.15
C PHE A 613 32.62 -10.59 -11.47
N GLY A 614 33.43 -9.55 -11.24
CA GLY A 614 33.01 -8.32 -10.57
C GLY A 614 31.98 -7.52 -11.37
N LEU A 615 32.28 -7.18 -12.63
CA LEU A 615 31.36 -6.39 -13.47
C LEU A 615 30.01 -7.09 -13.72
N PRO A 616 29.92 -8.39 -14.06
CA PRO A 616 28.64 -9.08 -14.24
C PRO A 616 27.84 -9.20 -12.94
N MET A 617 28.49 -9.45 -11.80
CA MET A 617 27.79 -9.48 -10.50
C MET A 617 27.25 -8.10 -10.11
N LEU A 618 28.00 -7.03 -10.36
CA LEU A 618 27.57 -5.66 -10.10
C LEU A 618 26.42 -5.24 -11.03
N ALA A 619 26.47 -5.63 -12.31
CA ALA A 619 25.37 -5.43 -13.26
C ALA A 619 24.11 -6.23 -12.86
N LEU A 620 24.26 -7.52 -12.56
CA LEU A 620 23.13 -8.41 -12.24
C LEU A 620 22.49 -8.07 -10.90
N PHE A 621 23.26 -7.99 -9.82
CA PHE A 621 22.72 -7.82 -8.46
C PHE A 621 22.60 -6.36 -8.02
N GLY A 622 23.41 -5.45 -8.58
CA GLY A 622 23.36 -4.02 -8.27
C GLY A 622 22.43 -3.21 -9.17
N VAL A 623 22.13 -3.69 -10.39
CA VAL A 623 21.29 -2.95 -11.36
C VAL A 623 20.09 -3.77 -11.85
N ALA A 624 20.30 -4.91 -12.50
CA ALA A 624 19.21 -5.64 -13.16
C ALA A 624 18.18 -6.23 -12.18
N LEU A 625 18.62 -6.96 -11.16
CA LEU A 625 17.73 -7.63 -10.21
C LEU A 625 16.85 -6.64 -9.41
N PRO A 626 17.38 -5.51 -8.88
CA PRO A 626 16.52 -4.54 -8.21
C PRO A 626 15.56 -3.79 -9.15
N LEU A 627 15.86 -3.66 -10.45
CA LEU A 627 14.92 -3.09 -11.44
C LEU A 627 13.72 -4.00 -11.70
N LEU A 628 13.85 -5.32 -11.52
CA LEU A 628 12.72 -6.26 -11.63
C LEU A 628 11.81 -6.23 -10.39
N GLY A 629 12.30 -5.72 -9.27
CA GLY A 629 11.58 -5.66 -7.99
C GLY A 629 10.15 -5.11 -8.05
N PRO A 630 9.88 -3.95 -8.68
CA PRO A 630 8.52 -3.41 -8.83
C PRO A 630 7.55 -4.36 -9.54
N VAL A 631 8.01 -5.13 -10.52
CA VAL A 631 7.18 -6.06 -11.29
C VAL A 631 6.79 -7.27 -10.43
N LEU A 632 7.72 -7.76 -9.60
CA LEU A 632 7.50 -8.86 -8.66
C LEU A 632 6.55 -8.44 -7.52
N ASP A 633 6.67 -7.20 -7.04
CA ASP A 633 5.77 -6.63 -6.04
C ASP A 633 4.35 -6.46 -6.61
N LEU A 634 4.22 -5.98 -7.85
CA LEU A 634 2.94 -5.90 -8.54
C LEU A 634 2.30 -7.29 -8.76
N LEU A 635 3.09 -8.30 -9.15
CA LEU A 635 2.63 -9.68 -9.31
C LEU A 635 2.22 -10.31 -7.96
N ALA A 636 2.92 -10.00 -6.87
CA ALA A 636 2.56 -10.47 -5.54
C ALA A 636 1.24 -9.84 -5.05
N VAL A 637 1.05 -8.52 -5.25
CA VAL A 637 -0.23 -7.85 -4.99
C VAL A 637 -1.34 -8.46 -5.84
N TYR A 638 -1.09 -8.65 -7.14
CA TYR A 638 -2.03 -9.27 -8.06
C TYR A 638 -2.48 -10.67 -7.60
N GLY A 639 -1.51 -11.53 -7.25
CA GLY A 639 -1.80 -12.91 -6.84
C GLY A 639 -2.58 -13.03 -5.54
N LEU A 640 -2.51 -12.03 -4.65
CA LEU A 640 -3.32 -11.98 -3.42
C LEU A 640 -4.81 -11.70 -3.70
N PHE A 641 -5.13 -10.98 -4.78
CA PHE A 641 -6.51 -10.61 -5.13
C PHE A 641 -7.14 -11.52 -6.18
N PHE A 642 -6.38 -11.96 -7.19
CA PHE A 642 -6.91 -12.62 -8.39
C PHE A 642 -6.44 -14.08 -8.57
N LEU A 643 -5.34 -14.47 -7.92
CA LEU A 643 -4.83 -15.85 -7.97
C LEU A 643 -5.12 -16.59 -6.66
N ASP A 644 -4.38 -17.67 -6.41
CA ASP A 644 -4.46 -18.42 -5.15
C ASP A 644 -3.78 -17.63 -4.03
N MET A 645 -4.57 -16.88 -3.26
CA MET A 645 -4.11 -16.07 -2.13
C MET A 645 -3.22 -16.85 -1.16
N LYS A 646 -3.53 -18.14 -0.88
CA LYS A 646 -2.73 -18.96 0.04
C LYS A 646 -1.35 -19.24 -0.54
N LYS A 647 -1.27 -19.69 -1.80
CA LYS A 647 0.01 -19.93 -2.49
C LYS A 647 0.83 -18.66 -2.64
N THR A 648 0.21 -17.54 -3.02
CA THR A 648 0.90 -16.25 -3.16
C THR A 648 1.42 -15.73 -1.82
N ALA A 649 0.61 -15.76 -0.75
CA ALA A 649 1.02 -15.35 0.59
C ALA A 649 2.19 -16.22 1.12
N VAL A 650 2.12 -17.54 0.94
CA VAL A 650 3.20 -18.47 1.33
C VAL A 650 4.49 -18.20 0.55
N ALA A 651 4.42 -18.03 -0.77
CA ALA A 651 5.60 -17.74 -1.60
C ALA A 651 6.27 -16.40 -1.20
N TRP A 652 5.46 -15.37 -0.96
CA TRP A 652 5.96 -14.05 -0.54
C TRP A 652 6.53 -14.09 0.89
N ALA A 653 5.88 -14.78 1.82
CA ALA A 653 6.39 -15.00 3.18
C ALA A 653 7.71 -15.79 3.18
N ALA A 654 7.83 -16.84 2.35
CA ALA A 654 9.07 -17.59 2.20
C ALA A 654 10.23 -16.71 1.71
N MET A 655 9.98 -15.82 0.74
CA MET A 655 10.97 -14.82 0.28
C MET A 655 11.41 -13.89 1.42
N LEU A 656 10.47 -13.39 2.24
CA LEU A 656 10.81 -12.57 3.41
C LEU A 656 11.62 -13.33 4.46
N VAL A 657 11.32 -14.61 4.69
CA VAL A 657 12.10 -15.47 5.61
C VAL A 657 13.53 -15.62 5.09
N VAL A 658 13.74 -15.94 3.81
CA VAL A 658 15.07 -16.03 3.19
C VAL A 658 15.84 -14.70 3.31
N GLN A 659 15.19 -13.57 3.05
CA GLN A 659 15.80 -12.24 3.20
C GLN A 659 16.17 -11.95 4.67
N THR A 660 15.31 -12.29 5.62
CA THR A 660 15.53 -12.09 7.06
C THR A 660 16.64 -13.00 7.61
N LEU A 661 16.73 -14.25 7.13
CA LEU A 661 17.83 -15.16 7.47
C LEU A 661 19.17 -14.64 6.93
N THR A 662 19.19 -14.15 5.69
CA THR A 662 20.38 -13.52 5.08
C THR A 662 20.82 -12.29 5.89
N ALA A 663 19.86 -11.45 6.29
CA ALA A 663 20.07 -10.29 7.14
C ALA A 663 20.66 -10.68 8.51
N ALA A 664 20.09 -11.69 9.18
CA ALA A 664 20.56 -12.17 10.48
C ALA A 664 21.99 -12.72 10.42
N VAL A 665 22.37 -13.40 9.33
CA VAL A 665 23.75 -13.83 9.10
C VAL A 665 24.68 -12.64 8.88
N ALA A 666 24.28 -11.65 8.07
CA ALA A 666 25.06 -10.43 7.85
C ALA A 666 25.36 -9.69 9.16
N PHE A 667 24.34 -9.48 9.99
CA PHE A 667 24.46 -8.84 11.30
C PHE A 667 25.36 -9.62 12.27
N ARG A 668 25.24 -10.96 12.31
CA ARG A 668 26.14 -11.82 13.11
C ARG A 668 27.60 -11.75 12.66
N LEU A 669 27.86 -11.66 11.35
CA LEU A 669 29.22 -11.48 10.82
C LEU A 669 29.80 -10.09 11.18
N ASP A 670 28.96 -9.06 11.17
CA ASP A 670 29.32 -7.68 11.56
C ASP A 670 29.34 -7.43 13.08
N ARG A 671 28.98 -8.43 13.91
CA ARG A 671 28.77 -8.35 15.36
C ARG A 671 27.74 -7.30 15.81
N GLU A 672 26.77 -7.01 14.95
CA GLU A 672 25.70 -6.04 15.23
C GLU A 672 24.51 -6.74 15.94
N PRO A 673 23.82 -6.05 16.86
CA PRO A 673 22.64 -6.61 17.54
C PRO A 673 21.52 -6.83 16.52
N LEU A 674 20.75 -7.93 16.66
CA LEU A 674 19.68 -8.26 15.71
C LEU A 674 18.44 -7.37 15.80
N ARG A 675 18.31 -6.54 16.85
CA ARG A 675 17.14 -5.68 17.11
C ARG A 675 16.72 -4.77 15.94
N PRO A 676 17.61 -4.14 15.15
CA PRO A 676 17.21 -3.33 14.00
C PRO A 676 16.46 -4.12 12.92
N LEU A 677 16.63 -5.45 12.84
CA LEU A 677 15.91 -6.27 11.85
C LEU A 677 14.39 -6.28 12.06
N LEU A 678 13.88 -5.83 13.22
CA LEU A 678 12.45 -5.58 13.42
C LEU A 678 11.91 -4.50 12.47
N ALA A 679 12.76 -3.61 11.93
CA ALA A 679 12.38 -2.62 10.92
C ALA A 679 12.42 -3.16 9.47
N LEU A 680 12.96 -4.37 9.25
CA LEU A 680 13.14 -4.98 7.91
C LEU A 680 11.81 -5.26 7.17
N PRO A 681 10.70 -5.70 7.81
CA PRO A 681 9.43 -5.86 7.11
C PRO A 681 8.90 -4.53 6.56
N ILE A 682 8.90 -3.47 7.37
CA ILE A 682 8.46 -2.12 6.97
C ILE A 682 9.39 -1.54 5.88
N GLN A 683 10.68 -1.91 5.90
CA GLN A 683 11.64 -1.52 4.87
C GLN A 683 11.24 -1.98 3.45
N GLN A 684 10.60 -3.14 3.32
CA GLN A 684 10.16 -3.66 2.00
C GLN A 684 9.04 -2.81 1.37
N PHE A 685 8.17 -2.24 2.20
CA PHE A 685 7.01 -1.46 1.74
C PHE A 685 7.32 0.02 1.47
N ALA A 686 8.30 0.60 2.17
CA ALA A 686 8.62 2.03 2.05
C ALA A 686 10.00 2.31 1.45
N TYR A 687 11.06 1.81 2.10
CA TYR A 687 12.44 2.12 1.71
C TYR A 687 12.81 1.52 0.35
N ARG A 688 12.40 0.26 0.12
CA ARG A 688 12.71 -0.47 -1.12
C ARG A 688 12.07 0.19 -2.35
N GLN A 689 10.81 0.63 -2.21
CA GLN A 689 10.08 1.35 -3.26
C GLN A 689 10.75 2.68 -3.62
N LEU A 690 11.28 3.40 -2.62
CA LEU A 690 12.08 4.60 -2.83
C LEU A 690 13.37 4.29 -3.61
N MET A 691 14.06 3.19 -3.28
CA MET A 691 15.29 2.79 -3.97
C MET A 691 15.03 2.37 -5.43
N TYR A 692 13.92 1.69 -5.73
CA TYR A 692 13.52 1.38 -7.10
C TYR A 692 13.39 2.65 -7.97
N LEU A 693 12.69 3.68 -7.47
CA LEU A 693 12.52 4.95 -8.17
C LEU A 693 13.85 5.69 -8.39
N VAL A 694 14.76 5.61 -7.42
CA VAL A 694 16.11 6.19 -7.54
C VAL A 694 16.92 5.46 -8.61
N LEU A 695 16.96 4.13 -8.56
CA LEU A 695 17.73 3.30 -9.50
C LEU A 695 17.21 3.44 -10.93
N ALA A 696 15.90 3.32 -11.15
CA ALA A 696 15.29 3.48 -12.47
C ALA A 696 15.62 4.86 -13.09
N ARG A 697 15.59 5.93 -12.28
CA ARG A 697 16.04 7.26 -12.72
C ARG A 697 17.53 7.27 -13.08
N SER A 698 18.41 6.68 -12.27
CA SER A 698 19.85 6.59 -12.58
C SER A 698 20.11 5.82 -13.89
N VAL A 699 19.35 4.76 -14.16
CA VAL A 699 19.47 3.94 -15.38
C VAL A 699 19.04 4.73 -16.61
N VAL A 700 17.89 5.42 -16.56
CA VAL A 700 17.46 6.32 -17.65
C VAL A 700 18.46 7.46 -17.87
N THR A 701 19.09 7.99 -16.81
CA THR A 701 20.17 9.00 -16.94
C THR A 701 21.39 8.41 -17.66
N ALA A 702 21.79 7.18 -17.30
CA ALA A 702 22.92 6.50 -17.93
C ALA A 702 22.68 6.19 -19.41
N LEU A 703 21.50 5.67 -19.76
CA LEU A 703 21.12 5.37 -21.15
C LEU A 703 20.99 6.63 -22.03
N THR A 704 20.63 7.77 -21.44
CA THR A 704 20.52 9.06 -22.16
C THR A 704 21.83 9.88 -22.18
N GLY A 705 22.90 9.42 -21.54
CA GLY A 705 24.21 10.08 -21.56
C GLY A 705 24.26 11.47 -20.89
N THR A 706 23.28 11.81 -20.04
CA THR A 706 23.15 13.16 -19.48
C THR A 706 24.20 13.46 -18.40
N ARG A 707 25.13 14.39 -18.68
CA ARG A 707 26.10 14.89 -17.68
C ARG A 707 25.40 15.77 -16.63
N LEU A 708 25.73 15.57 -15.36
CA LEU A 708 25.18 16.30 -14.21
C LEU A 708 26.30 16.72 -13.26
N GLY A 709 26.26 17.97 -12.79
CA GLY A 709 27.20 18.50 -11.81
C GLY A 709 27.04 17.91 -10.40
N TRP A 710 28.13 17.92 -9.63
CA TRP A 710 28.15 17.54 -8.21
C TRP A 710 27.30 18.50 -7.37
N ARG A 711 26.49 17.97 -6.44
CA ARG A 711 25.61 18.77 -5.57
C ARG A 711 25.65 18.24 -4.13
N LYS A 712 25.92 19.14 -3.17
CA LYS A 712 26.16 18.84 -1.75
C LYS A 712 24.89 18.47 -0.95
N LEU A 713 25.06 17.68 0.11
CA LEU A 713 24.06 17.33 1.14
C LEU A 713 24.18 18.23 2.37
N LYS A 714 23.09 18.49 3.10
CA LYS A 714 23.14 19.16 4.41
C LYS A 714 23.38 18.13 5.52
N ARG A 715 24.27 18.44 6.48
CA ARG A 715 24.62 17.61 7.64
C ARG A 715 23.99 18.16 8.92
N ALA A 716 23.78 17.29 9.91
CA ALA A 716 23.16 17.63 11.19
C ALA A 716 24.18 17.76 12.34
N GLY A 717 25.33 17.07 12.27
CA GLY A 717 26.32 17.03 13.34
C GLY A 717 26.10 15.89 14.36
N ASP A 718 25.13 15.00 14.12
CA ASP A 718 24.68 13.94 15.06
C ASP A 718 25.82 13.03 15.59
N VAL A 719 26.96 12.94 14.89
CA VAL A 719 28.12 12.10 15.28
C VAL A 719 28.82 12.62 16.54
N ALA A 720 28.74 13.93 16.83
CA ALA A 720 29.36 14.51 18.02
C ALA A 720 28.57 14.21 19.32
N ASP A 721 27.24 14.12 19.22
CA ASP A 721 26.33 13.95 20.37
C ASP A 721 26.26 12.50 20.89
N ASP A 722 26.52 11.50 20.03
CA ASP A 722 26.54 10.09 20.43
C ASP A 722 27.95 9.63 20.84
N HIS A 723 28.21 9.78 22.15
CA HIS A 723 29.16 9.02 22.99
C HIS A 723 30.62 9.45 23.23
N LEU A 724 31.17 10.52 22.63
CA LEU A 724 32.59 10.89 22.92
C LEU A 724 32.91 12.33 23.35
N LEU A 725 32.10 13.36 23.08
CA LEU A 725 32.43 14.74 23.48
C LEU A 725 31.18 15.56 23.87
N ALA A 726 30.66 15.35 25.07
CA ALA A 726 29.51 16.11 25.58
C ALA A 726 29.93 17.43 26.25
N ALA A 727 29.60 18.56 25.61
CA ALA A 727 29.57 19.89 26.24
C ALA A 727 28.19 20.55 25.99
N PRO A 728 27.55 21.17 26.99
CA PRO A 728 26.16 21.60 26.88
C PRO A 728 25.99 22.89 26.07
N GLN A 729 25.07 22.87 25.08
CA GLN A 729 24.63 24.04 24.32
C GLN A 729 23.44 24.75 25.00
N PRO A 730 23.25 26.08 24.81
CA PRO A 730 22.16 26.84 25.43
C PRO A 730 20.80 26.57 24.76
N THR A 731 19.72 26.56 25.55
CA THR A 731 18.35 26.41 25.04
C THR A 731 17.67 27.75 24.78
N ASP A 732 17.18 27.96 23.56
CA ASP A 732 16.35 29.12 23.19
C ASP A 732 15.03 29.20 23.99
N VAL A 733 14.66 30.43 24.36
CA VAL A 733 13.44 30.73 25.12
C VAL A 733 12.24 30.83 24.17
N ALA A 734 11.31 29.88 24.29
CA ALA A 734 10.07 29.91 23.52
C ALA A 734 9.08 30.97 24.06
N THR A 735 8.73 31.95 23.23
CA THR A 735 7.75 33.00 23.55
C THR A 735 6.31 32.45 23.55
N GLY A 736 5.57 32.77 24.62
CA GLY A 736 4.21 32.25 24.83
C GLY A 736 3.12 33.03 24.08
N GLY A 737 2.59 32.48 22.99
CA GLY A 737 1.44 33.02 22.25
C GLY A 737 0.12 32.31 22.57
N ARG A 738 -0.96 33.09 22.78
CA ARG A 738 -2.31 32.61 23.19
C ARG A 738 -2.87 31.51 22.27
N GLY A 739 -3.18 30.35 22.85
CA GLY A 739 -3.71 29.19 22.11
C GLY A 739 -4.25 28.06 23.00
N GLY A 740 -5.08 28.40 24.00
CA GLY A 740 -5.71 27.42 24.88
C GLY A 740 -6.74 26.54 24.16
N ARG A 741 -6.87 25.28 24.60
CA ARG A 741 -8.01 24.42 24.24
C ARG A 741 -9.25 24.87 24.99
N ASP A 742 -10.38 24.85 24.30
CA ASP A 742 -11.69 25.02 24.89
C ASP A 742 -12.07 23.77 25.68
N ARG A 743 -12.15 23.91 27.01
CA ARG A 743 -12.40 22.78 27.92
C ARG A 743 -13.86 22.39 28.03
N TRP A 744 -14.79 23.28 27.66
CA TRP A 744 -16.21 22.93 27.58
C TRP A 744 -16.44 22.03 26.37
N PHE A 745 -15.89 22.43 25.21
CA PHE A 745 -15.93 21.66 23.97
C PHE A 745 -15.22 20.29 24.10
N ASP A 746 -14.06 20.22 24.77
CA ASP A 746 -13.42 18.94 25.11
C ASP A 746 -14.37 18.06 25.98
N THR A 747 -15.07 18.63 26.96
CA THR A 747 -15.94 17.86 27.87
C THR A 747 -17.20 17.33 27.16
N LEU A 748 -17.87 18.16 26.36
CA LEU A 748 -19.01 17.74 25.53
C LEU A 748 -18.64 16.58 24.59
N ARG A 749 -17.42 16.60 24.03
CA ARG A 749 -16.93 15.51 23.18
C ARG A 749 -16.66 14.22 23.94
N ALA A 750 -16.16 14.31 25.17
CA ALA A 750 -15.96 13.14 26.03
C ALA A 750 -17.30 12.49 26.42
N LEU A 751 -18.32 13.32 26.72
CA LEU A 751 -19.70 12.86 26.97
C LEU A 751 -20.31 12.22 25.71
N ALA A 752 -20.11 12.82 24.53
CA ALA A 752 -20.58 12.26 23.26
C ALA A 752 -20.01 10.86 22.98
N LEU A 753 -18.70 10.67 23.18
CA LEU A 753 -18.06 9.36 23.03
C LEU A 753 -18.59 8.33 24.04
N GLY A 754 -18.82 8.74 25.29
CA GLY A 754 -19.42 7.90 26.32
C GLY A 754 -20.86 7.48 25.98
N ARG A 755 -21.70 8.42 25.51
CA ARG A 755 -23.06 8.15 25.01
C ARG A 755 -23.03 7.17 23.84
N VAL A 756 -22.18 7.41 22.85
CA VAL A 756 -22.07 6.54 21.65
C VAL A 756 -21.69 5.10 22.04
N PHE A 757 -20.78 4.92 23.00
CA PHE A 757 -20.45 3.60 23.53
C PHE A 757 -21.66 2.96 24.24
N ALA A 758 -22.29 3.68 25.17
CA ALA A 758 -23.44 3.18 25.94
C ALA A 758 -24.65 2.83 25.05
N TYR A 759 -24.88 3.59 23.98
CA TYR A 759 -25.92 3.33 23.01
C TYR A 759 -25.74 1.97 22.32
N HIS A 760 -24.57 1.70 21.73
CA HIS A 760 -24.30 0.42 21.06
C HIS A 760 -24.17 -0.76 22.04
N MET A 761 -23.81 -0.50 23.30
CA MET A 761 -23.73 -1.53 24.35
C MET A 761 -25.12 -1.98 24.84
N PHE A 762 -26.12 -1.09 24.86
CA PHE A 762 -27.40 -1.32 25.54
C PHE A 762 -28.65 -1.17 24.65
N GLY A 763 -28.53 -0.76 23.39
CA GLY A 763 -29.68 -0.54 22.48
C GLY A 763 -30.64 0.57 22.96
N ALA A 764 -30.17 1.47 23.84
CA ALA A 764 -31.03 2.39 24.57
C ALA A 764 -31.41 3.63 23.72
N ALA A 765 -32.41 3.47 22.85
CA ALA A 765 -32.91 4.50 21.93
C ALA A 765 -33.17 5.87 22.58
N TRP A 766 -33.69 5.90 23.82
CA TRP A 766 -33.96 7.12 24.57
C TRP A 766 -32.71 7.99 24.83
N LEU A 767 -31.50 7.43 24.77
CA LEU A 767 -30.24 8.18 24.85
C LEU A 767 -30.03 9.14 23.66
N SER A 768 -30.80 9.00 22.58
CA SER A 768 -30.81 9.95 21.46
C SER A 768 -31.48 11.27 21.83
N PHE A 769 -32.64 11.22 22.48
CA PHE A 769 -33.32 12.40 23.01
C PHE A 769 -32.52 13.08 24.13
N ALA A 770 -32.01 12.28 25.08
CA ALA A 770 -31.30 12.80 26.26
C ALA A 770 -29.98 13.52 25.92
N PHE A 771 -29.24 13.04 24.91
CA PHE A 771 -28.02 13.68 24.43
C PHE A 771 -27.71 13.32 22.96
N PRO A 772 -28.07 14.16 21.98
CA PRO A 772 -27.83 13.93 20.55
C PRO A 772 -26.34 14.07 20.19
N ALA A 773 -25.56 13.03 20.52
CA ALA A 773 -24.10 13.03 20.48
C ALA A 773 -23.53 13.36 19.08
N MET A 774 -24.18 12.90 18.01
CA MET A 774 -23.70 13.11 16.64
C MET A 774 -23.82 14.58 16.22
N GLY A 775 -24.97 15.21 16.44
CA GLY A 775 -25.17 16.65 16.21
C GLY A 775 -24.17 17.51 16.99
N VAL A 776 -23.93 17.17 18.26
CA VAL A 776 -22.87 17.79 19.07
C VAL A 776 -21.49 17.61 18.42
N MET A 777 -21.09 16.38 18.07
CA MET A 777 -19.79 16.11 17.46
C MET A 777 -19.56 16.86 16.14
N PHE A 778 -20.60 17.03 15.31
CA PHE A 778 -20.53 17.86 14.10
C PHE A 778 -20.44 19.36 14.39
N ALA A 779 -21.17 19.89 15.37
CA ALA A 779 -21.07 21.30 15.77
C ALA A 779 -19.68 21.66 16.34
N LEU A 780 -19.12 20.79 17.18
CA LEU A 780 -17.73 20.88 17.65
C LEU A 780 -16.74 20.84 16.46
N GLY A 781 -17.02 19.99 15.47
CA GLY A 781 -16.29 19.89 14.21
C GLY A 781 -16.25 21.20 13.43
N GLY A 782 -17.42 21.80 13.17
CA GLY A 782 -17.59 23.06 12.45
C GLY A 782 -16.86 24.23 13.14
N SER A 783 -17.03 24.39 14.46
CA SER A 783 -16.34 25.41 15.26
C SER A 783 -14.81 25.35 15.12
N LEU A 784 -14.25 24.13 15.20
CA LEU A 784 -12.81 23.90 15.01
C LEU A 784 -12.36 24.01 13.53
N MET A 785 -13.27 23.83 12.57
CA MET A 785 -12.98 23.97 11.15
C MET A 785 -12.94 25.43 10.72
N ALA A 786 -13.92 26.27 11.11
CA ALA A 786 -13.90 27.71 10.89
C ALA A 786 -12.59 28.34 11.40
N ALA A 787 -12.20 28.04 12.65
CA ALA A 787 -10.95 28.49 13.25
C ALA A 787 -9.67 28.03 12.52
N SER A 788 -9.77 26.96 11.71
CA SER A 788 -8.68 26.46 10.86
C SER A 788 -8.68 27.12 9.48
N LEU A 789 -9.86 27.36 8.90
CA LEU A 789 -10.05 28.01 7.60
C LEU A 789 -9.56 29.46 7.62
N ASP A 790 -9.86 30.22 8.69
CA ASP A 790 -9.41 31.61 8.87
C ASP A 790 -7.88 31.76 8.80
N ARG A 791 -7.12 30.67 9.04
CA ARG A 791 -5.65 30.68 8.96
C ARG A 791 -5.12 30.26 7.58
N SER A 792 -5.69 29.22 6.98
CA SER A 792 -5.29 28.72 5.65
C SER A 792 -6.22 27.58 5.18
N PRO A 793 -7.06 27.78 4.15
CA PRO A 793 -7.99 26.77 3.68
C PRO A 793 -7.32 25.45 3.25
N LYS A 794 -6.26 25.52 2.41
CA LYS A 794 -5.52 24.34 1.93
C LYS A 794 -4.87 23.55 3.08
N ARG A 795 -4.33 24.24 4.10
CA ARG A 795 -3.74 23.56 5.27
C ARG A 795 -4.80 22.99 6.22
N ALA A 796 -5.97 23.62 6.34
CA ALA A 796 -7.08 23.12 7.15
C ALA A 796 -7.56 21.75 6.67
N ILE A 797 -7.92 21.63 5.39
CA ILE A 797 -8.39 20.38 4.76
C ILE A 797 -7.32 19.28 4.87
N SER A 798 -6.09 19.56 4.42
CA SER A 798 -4.98 18.59 4.47
C SER A 798 -4.66 18.13 5.91
N SER A 799 -4.81 19.01 6.90
CA SER A 799 -4.63 18.67 8.31
C SER A 799 -5.75 17.77 8.87
N ARG A 800 -7.00 17.97 8.43
CA ARG A 800 -8.15 17.13 8.82
C ARG A 800 -8.08 15.74 8.19
N PHE A 801 -7.86 15.66 6.88
CA PHE A 801 -7.68 14.38 6.17
C PHE A 801 -6.56 13.54 6.79
N ARG A 802 -5.38 14.14 7.03
CA ARG A 802 -4.26 13.45 7.70
C ARG A 802 -4.56 13.01 9.14
N ARG A 803 -5.50 13.65 9.83
CA ARG A 803 -5.90 13.26 11.20
C ARG A 803 -6.90 12.11 11.25
N LEU A 804 -7.56 11.81 10.13
CA LEU A 804 -8.68 10.89 10.04
C LEU A 804 -8.31 9.61 9.28
N LEU A 805 -7.76 9.76 8.07
CA LEU A 805 -7.49 8.63 7.18
C LEU A 805 -6.57 7.56 7.78
N PRO A 806 -5.47 7.86 8.50
CA PRO A 806 -4.62 6.80 9.05
C PRO A 806 -5.31 5.97 10.13
N GLY A 807 -6.32 6.51 10.83
CA GLY A 807 -7.15 5.74 11.76
C GLY A 807 -8.05 4.74 11.04
N LEU A 808 -8.69 5.16 9.94
CA LEU A 808 -9.42 4.26 9.04
C LEU A 808 -8.50 3.20 8.44
N TRP A 809 -7.31 3.59 7.96
CA TRP A 809 -6.37 2.64 7.38
C TRP A 809 -5.87 1.61 8.39
N ALA A 810 -5.71 1.99 9.66
CA ALA A 810 -5.41 1.03 10.73
C ALA A 810 -6.56 0.06 10.99
N LEU A 811 -7.82 0.52 10.92
CA LEU A 811 -9.00 -0.35 10.99
C LEU A 811 -9.08 -1.28 9.79
N GLY A 812 -8.96 -0.75 8.56
CA GLY A 812 -9.00 -1.52 7.32
C GLY A 812 -7.87 -2.54 7.18
N LEU A 813 -6.66 -2.24 7.70
CA LEU A 813 -5.54 -3.18 7.73
C LEU A 813 -5.84 -4.44 8.56
N VAL A 814 -6.76 -4.35 9.54
CA VAL A 814 -7.18 -5.47 10.39
C VAL A 814 -8.48 -6.09 9.88
N LEU A 815 -9.50 -5.28 9.58
CA LEU A 815 -10.80 -5.78 9.17
C LEU A 815 -10.78 -6.38 7.76
N LEU A 816 -10.16 -5.76 6.75
CA LEU A 816 -10.21 -6.29 5.38
C LEU A 816 -9.65 -7.73 5.29
N PRO A 817 -8.49 -8.07 5.90
CA PRO A 817 -8.04 -9.46 5.94
C PRO A 817 -9.02 -10.40 6.67
N LEU A 818 -9.62 -9.99 7.79
CA LEU A 818 -10.57 -10.80 8.55
C LEU A 818 -11.88 -11.04 7.78
N MET A 819 -12.39 -10.02 7.10
CA MET A 819 -13.57 -10.11 6.24
C MET A 819 -13.30 -10.98 4.98
N ILE A 820 -12.09 -10.88 4.41
CA ILE A 820 -11.66 -11.76 3.30
C ILE A 820 -11.52 -13.21 3.77
N TRP A 821 -11.07 -13.42 5.02
CA TRP A 821 -10.90 -14.73 5.64
C TRP A 821 -12.23 -15.42 5.99
N HIS A 822 -13.13 -14.73 6.71
CA HIS A 822 -14.46 -15.24 7.07
C HIS A 822 -15.43 -15.27 5.88
N GLY A 823 -15.14 -14.54 4.81
CA GLY A 823 -15.95 -14.50 3.61
C GLY A 823 -16.94 -13.33 3.57
N TRP A 824 -17.54 -13.17 2.40
CA TRP A 824 -18.62 -12.23 2.13
C TRP A 824 -19.68 -13.03 1.39
N THR A 825 -20.95 -12.87 1.75
CA THR A 825 -22.08 -13.41 0.99
C THR A 825 -22.16 -12.78 -0.40
N SER A 826 -21.95 -11.46 -0.50
CA SER A 826 -21.73 -10.76 -1.77
C SER A 826 -20.44 -9.94 -1.70
N ARG A 827 -19.43 -10.28 -2.53
CA ARG A 827 -18.18 -9.51 -2.58
C ARG A 827 -18.40 -8.21 -3.36
N PRO A 828 -18.05 -7.04 -2.80
CA PRO A 828 -18.25 -5.77 -3.48
C PRO A 828 -17.31 -5.67 -4.67
N ALA A 829 -17.77 -4.99 -5.73
CA ALA A 829 -16.94 -4.69 -6.88
C ALA A 829 -15.63 -4.00 -6.44
N TRP A 830 -14.50 -4.38 -7.05
CA TRP A 830 -13.16 -3.90 -6.64
C TRP A 830 -13.04 -2.37 -6.48
N PRO A 831 -13.67 -1.52 -7.34
CA PRO A 831 -13.67 -0.07 -7.13
C PRO A 831 -14.32 0.39 -5.82
N ALA A 832 -15.32 -0.33 -5.30
CA ALA A 832 -15.97 0.00 -4.03
C ALA A 832 -15.02 -0.20 -2.84
N LEU A 833 -14.04 -1.09 -2.92
CA LEU A 833 -13.01 -1.25 -1.88
C LEU A 833 -12.05 -0.05 -1.79
N LEU A 834 -11.95 0.81 -2.83
CA LEU A 834 -11.13 2.03 -2.80
C LEU A 834 -11.63 3.05 -1.75
N SER A 835 -12.89 2.95 -1.34
CA SER A 835 -13.46 3.73 -0.22
C SER A 835 -12.68 3.54 1.09
N TRP A 836 -12.06 2.38 1.32
CA TRP A 836 -11.19 2.14 2.49
C TRP A 836 -9.90 2.97 2.45
N LEU A 837 -9.48 3.49 1.29
CA LEU A 837 -8.38 4.45 1.16
C LEU A 837 -8.87 5.89 1.34
N ILE A 838 -9.97 6.26 0.67
CA ILE A 838 -10.61 7.58 0.76
C ILE A 838 -12.14 7.38 0.78
N PRO A 839 -12.80 7.49 1.95
CA PRO A 839 -14.21 7.14 2.10
C PRO A 839 -15.10 8.30 1.66
N LEU A 840 -15.30 8.43 0.34
CA LEU A 840 -16.30 9.35 -0.25
C LEU A 840 -17.72 8.78 -0.20
N VAL A 841 -17.83 7.46 -0.07
CA VAL A 841 -19.04 6.71 0.25
C VAL A 841 -18.72 5.77 1.42
N GLN A 842 -19.74 5.22 2.08
CA GLN A 842 -19.52 4.23 3.13
C GLN A 842 -18.69 3.04 2.61
N PRO A 843 -17.58 2.70 3.27
CA PRO A 843 -16.79 1.55 2.86
C PRO A 843 -17.58 0.24 3.04
N PRO A 844 -17.59 -0.65 2.04
CA PRO A 844 -18.41 -1.85 2.09
C PRO A 844 -17.95 -2.76 3.24
N GLY A 845 -18.93 -3.34 3.94
CA GLY A 845 -18.77 -4.32 5.00
C GLY A 845 -19.27 -5.70 4.58
N SER A 846 -18.64 -6.76 5.08
CA SER A 846 -19.22 -8.11 5.03
C SER A 846 -20.23 -8.25 6.17
N GLN A 847 -21.21 -9.15 6.05
CA GLN A 847 -22.20 -9.39 7.10
C GLN A 847 -21.55 -9.66 8.47
N TRP A 848 -20.47 -10.45 8.50
CA TRP A 848 -19.68 -10.72 9.72
C TRP A 848 -19.10 -9.46 10.40
N ALA A 849 -18.81 -8.40 9.63
CA ALA A 849 -18.25 -7.15 10.13
C ALA A 849 -19.26 -6.01 10.19
N ALA A 850 -20.55 -6.26 9.94
CA ALA A 850 -21.59 -5.23 9.76
C ALA A 850 -21.59 -4.20 10.90
N ASP A 851 -21.68 -4.66 12.16
CA ASP A 851 -21.66 -3.82 13.37
C ASP A 851 -20.42 -2.93 13.46
N VAL A 852 -19.26 -3.45 13.04
CA VAL A 852 -17.98 -2.75 13.12
C VAL A 852 -17.83 -1.74 11.97
N THR A 853 -18.35 -2.06 10.78
CA THR A 853 -18.37 -1.13 9.64
C THR A 853 -19.47 -0.08 9.72
N GLY A 854 -20.56 -0.36 10.45
CA GLY A 854 -21.71 0.54 10.59
C GLY A 854 -21.38 1.92 11.15
N VAL A 855 -20.29 2.06 11.92
CA VAL A 855 -19.85 3.37 12.46
C VAL A 855 -19.13 4.26 11.44
N LEU A 856 -18.85 3.76 10.22
CA LEU A 856 -18.03 4.48 9.25
C LEU A 856 -18.77 5.67 8.58
N TRP A 857 -20.10 5.72 8.63
CA TRP A 857 -20.89 6.83 8.08
C TRP A 857 -20.44 8.19 8.61
N TYR A 858 -20.18 8.29 9.93
CA TYR A 858 -19.74 9.54 10.56
C TYR A 858 -18.43 10.05 9.95
N LEU A 859 -17.52 9.14 9.59
CA LEU A 859 -16.24 9.50 8.99
C LEU A 859 -16.42 10.07 7.58
N VAL A 860 -17.28 9.43 6.77
CA VAL A 860 -17.64 9.88 5.41
C VAL A 860 -18.25 11.28 5.47
N THR A 861 -19.29 11.44 6.28
CA THR A 861 -20.04 12.69 6.44
C THR A 861 -19.17 13.81 7.01
N TYR A 862 -18.29 13.51 7.98
CA TYR A 862 -17.32 14.49 8.50
C TYR A 862 -16.29 14.91 7.43
N LEU A 863 -15.83 14.00 6.57
CA LEU A 863 -14.89 14.32 5.50
C LEU A 863 -15.54 15.19 4.41
N TRP A 864 -16.79 14.89 4.04
CA TRP A 864 -17.57 15.75 3.14
C TRP A 864 -17.80 17.14 3.73
N LEU A 865 -18.22 17.25 4.99
CA LEU A 865 -18.36 18.55 5.65
C LEU A 865 -17.02 19.32 5.70
N VAL A 866 -15.87 18.64 5.89
CA VAL A 866 -14.54 19.26 5.78
C VAL A 866 -14.23 19.75 4.36
N LEU A 867 -14.59 18.99 3.32
CA LEU A 867 -14.39 19.38 1.91
C LEU A 867 -15.28 20.57 1.51
N LEU A 868 -16.55 20.56 1.92
CA LEU A 868 -17.54 21.59 1.62
C LEU A 868 -17.39 22.85 2.47
N SER A 869 -16.77 22.75 3.65
CA SER A 869 -16.59 23.85 4.60
C SER A 869 -16.07 25.19 4.04
N PRO A 870 -15.15 25.26 3.06
CA PRO A 870 -14.74 26.54 2.47
C PRO A 870 -15.90 27.26 1.75
N ALA A 871 -16.72 26.51 1.01
CA ALA A 871 -17.89 27.04 0.31
C ALA A 871 -19.02 27.34 1.31
N MET A 872 -19.29 26.41 2.24
CA MET A 872 -20.27 26.61 3.31
C MET A 872 -19.96 27.84 4.18
N LEU A 873 -18.69 28.09 4.53
CA LEU A 873 -18.29 29.26 5.31
C LEU A 873 -18.43 30.57 4.51
N ALA A 874 -18.12 30.55 3.21
CA ALA A 874 -18.32 31.70 2.33
C ALA A 874 -19.82 32.03 2.17
N LEU A 875 -20.66 31.02 1.96
CA LEU A 875 -22.11 31.16 1.88
C LEU A 875 -22.69 31.63 3.22
N TYR A 876 -22.30 31.01 4.34
CA TYR A 876 -22.71 31.39 5.69
C TYR A 876 -22.39 32.85 6.02
N ARG A 877 -21.22 33.35 5.63
CA ARG A 877 -20.85 34.75 5.85
C ARG A 877 -21.70 35.73 5.04
N ARG A 878 -22.22 35.32 3.87
CA ARG A 878 -23.08 36.11 2.98
C ARG A 878 -24.58 36.00 3.34
N TRP A 879 -25.06 34.82 3.70
CA TRP A 879 -26.47 34.53 3.99
C TRP A 879 -26.61 33.56 5.20
N PRO A 880 -26.43 34.05 6.44
CA PRO A 880 -26.22 33.18 7.61
C PRO A 880 -27.43 32.31 7.95
N VAL A 881 -28.64 32.89 7.94
CA VAL A 881 -29.88 32.20 8.33
C VAL A 881 -30.26 31.14 7.29
N GLY A 882 -30.36 31.52 6.02
CA GLY A 882 -30.69 30.59 4.95
C GLY A 882 -29.64 29.49 4.77
N SER A 883 -28.36 29.75 5.06
CA SER A 883 -27.35 28.69 5.09
C SER A 883 -27.66 27.61 6.14
N VAL A 884 -28.14 28.00 7.34
CA VAL A 884 -28.51 27.05 8.41
C VAL A 884 -29.84 26.35 8.11
N LEU A 885 -30.79 27.03 7.47
CA LEU A 885 -32.08 26.45 7.08
C LEU A 885 -31.97 25.49 5.88
N ALA A 886 -31.03 25.70 4.95
CA ALA A 886 -30.93 24.91 3.73
C ALA A 886 -30.70 23.39 3.97
N PRO A 887 -29.85 22.94 4.90
CA PRO A 887 -29.76 21.51 5.26
C PRO A 887 -31.06 20.94 5.86
N LEU A 888 -31.80 21.75 6.64
CA LEU A 888 -33.09 21.32 7.23
C LEU A 888 -34.18 21.16 6.15
N ALA A 889 -34.26 22.10 5.21
CA ALA A 889 -35.13 21.97 4.05
C ALA A 889 -34.70 20.78 3.17
N GLY A 890 -33.39 20.55 3.02
CA GLY A 890 -32.83 19.42 2.29
C GLY A 890 -33.23 18.06 2.88
N VAL A 891 -33.15 17.87 4.20
CA VAL A 891 -33.51 16.57 4.81
C VAL A 891 -35.02 16.33 4.75
N VAL A 892 -35.86 17.36 4.87
CA VAL A 892 -37.31 17.23 4.65
C VAL A 892 -37.59 16.84 3.19
N LEU A 893 -37.02 17.56 2.22
CA LEU A 893 -37.23 17.27 0.78
C LEU A 893 -36.75 15.87 0.39
N LEU A 894 -35.60 15.40 0.91
CA LEU A 894 -35.08 14.05 0.67
C LEU A 894 -35.95 12.94 1.29
N GLN A 895 -36.86 13.27 2.21
CA GLN A 895 -37.72 12.31 2.90
C GLN A 895 -39.18 12.39 2.44
N THR A 896 -39.59 13.48 1.77
CA THR A 896 -40.95 13.66 1.24
C THR A 896 -41.06 13.56 -0.28
N ALA A 897 -39.96 13.71 -1.03
CA ALA A 897 -39.94 13.51 -2.48
C ALA A 897 -39.69 12.02 -2.82
N ALA A 898 -40.34 11.52 -3.86
CA ALA A 898 -40.10 10.16 -4.35
C ALA A 898 -38.61 10.00 -4.76
N PRO A 899 -37.88 9.01 -4.20
CA PRO A 899 -36.42 8.99 -4.28
C PRO A 899 -35.90 8.64 -5.68
N PRO A 900 -35.06 9.49 -6.30
CA PRO A 900 -34.39 9.16 -7.56
C PRO A 900 -33.19 8.23 -7.30
N ALA A 901 -33.48 6.92 -7.28
CA ALA A 901 -32.57 5.78 -7.14
C ALA A 901 -31.95 5.56 -5.74
N SER A 902 -32.18 4.36 -5.21
CA SER A 902 -31.57 3.85 -3.97
C SER A 902 -30.07 3.61 -4.14
N GLY A 903 -29.24 4.12 -3.23
CA GLY A 903 -27.82 3.80 -3.26
C GLY A 903 -26.88 4.57 -2.32
N PRO A 904 -25.56 4.29 -2.34
CA PRO A 904 -24.60 4.84 -1.38
C PRO A 904 -24.43 6.36 -1.42
N ALA A 905 -24.84 7.03 -2.49
CA ALA A 905 -24.81 8.49 -2.59
C ALA A 905 -25.98 9.14 -1.82
N GLU A 906 -27.13 8.49 -1.77
CA GLU A 906 -28.33 8.95 -1.06
C GLU A 906 -28.07 9.03 0.44
N SER A 907 -27.51 7.97 1.05
CA SER A 907 -27.19 7.95 2.48
C SER A 907 -26.23 9.08 2.89
N VAL A 908 -25.25 9.40 2.04
CA VAL A 908 -24.32 10.52 2.24
C VAL A 908 -25.05 11.88 2.14
N LEU A 909 -25.99 12.03 1.21
CA LEU A 909 -26.77 13.27 1.06
C LEU A 909 -27.70 13.49 2.26
N THR A 910 -28.39 12.43 2.72
CA THR A 910 -29.25 12.46 3.90
C THR A 910 -28.46 12.84 5.15
N ASP A 911 -27.34 12.17 5.43
CA ASP A 911 -26.44 12.51 6.55
C ASP A 911 -25.96 13.98 6.50
N LEU A 912 -25.57 14.45 5.32
CA LEU A 912 -25.10 15.83 5.13
C LEU A 912 -26.21 16.85 5.38
N ALA A 913 -27.45 16.53 5.01
CA ALA A 913 -28.60 17.37 5.29
C ALA A 913 -28.94 17.37 6.79
N THR A 914 -29.04 16.18 7.41
CA THR A 914 -29.34 16.00 8.84
C THR A 914 -28.37 16.75 9.75
N PHE A 915 -27.05 16.63 9.51
CA PHE A 915 -26.04 17.21 10.41
C PHE A 915 -25.43 18.54 9.93
N GLY A 916 -25.71 18.96 8.70
CA GLY A 916 -25.18 20.21 8.12
C GLY A 916 -25.56 21.47 8.91
N ALA A 917 -26.79 21.54 9.43
CA ALA A 917 -27.24 22.64 10.26
C ALA A 917 -26.42 22.75 11.57
N CYS A 918 -26.16 21.63 12.25
CA CYS A 918 -25.34 21.59 13.46
C CYS A 918 -23.89 22.04 13.18
N TRP A 919 -23.29 21.61 12.06
CA TRP A 919 -21.95 22.06 11.63
C TRP A 919 -21.88 23.58 11.44
N LEU A 920 -22.91 24.17 10.83
CA LEU A 920 -23.02 25.62 10.60
C LEU A 920 -23.27 26.41 11.89
N VAL A 921 -24.00 25.86 12.87
CA VAL A 921 -24.07 26.44 14.22
C VAL A 921 -22.68 26.47 14.88
N GLY A 922 -21.82 25.49 14.57
CA GLY A 922 -20.39 25.54 14.90
C GLY A 922 -19.66 26.78 14.33
N PHE A 923 -19.98 27.20 13.10
CA PHE A 923 -19.46 28.46 12.54
C PHE A 923 -20.05 29.68 13.26
N ALA A 924 -21.36 29.67 13.55
CA ALA A 924 -22.06 30.74 14.25
C ALA A 924 -21.54 31.00 15.67
N HIS A 925 -21.08 29.93 16.36
CA HIS A 925 -20.34 30.02 17.61
C HIS A 925 -19.01 30.74 17.43
N ARG A 926 -18.23 30.31 16.43
CA ARG A 926 -16.87 30.82 16.20
C ARG A 926 -16.84 32.29 15.77
N ASP A 927 -17.78 32.71 14.94
CA ASP A 927 -17.98 34.12 14.54
C ASP A 927 -18.65 34.95 15.67
N GLY A 928 -18.97 34.34 16.83
CA GLY A 928 -19.55 35.01 17.99
C GLY A 928 -21.00 35.49 17.82
N ARG A 929 -21.66 35.12 16.71
CA ARG A 929 -23.03 35.57 16.39
C ARG A 929 -24.07 35.01 17.36
N LEU A 930 -23.91 33.76 17.81
CA LEU A 930 -24.80 33.14 18.81
C LEU A 930 -24.81 33.90 20.15
N ARG A 931 -23.68 34.52 20.54
CA ARG A 931 -23.60 35.33 21.77
C ARG A 931 -24.33 36.69 21.66
N ARG A 932 -24.70 37.11 20.45
CA ARG A 932 -25.46 38.36 20.19
C ARG A 932 -26.97 38.15 20.16
N LEU A 933 -27.45 36.91 20.16
CA LEU A 933 -28.87 36.60 20.24
C LEU A 933 -29.36 36.78 21.69
N SER A 934 -30.54 37.38 21.86
CA SER A 934 -31.19 37.46 23.17
C SER A 934 -31.60 36.06 23.64
N LEU A 935 -31.54 35.82 24.94
CA LEU A 935 -31.89 34.52 25.51
C LEU A 935 -33.35 34.10 25.21
N PRO A 936 -34.37 34.99 25.27
CA PRO A 936 -35.73 34.62 24.92
C PRO A 936 -35.89 34.18 23.45
N TYR A 937 -35.23 34.89 22.51
CA TYR A 937 -35.28 34.53 21.09
C TYR A 937 -34.61 33.17 20.82
N LEU A 938 -33.49 32.89 21.49
CA LEU A 938 -32.85 31.58 21.41
C LEU A 938 -33.74 30.48 21.99
N LEU A 939 -34.37 30.70 23.14
CA LEU A 939 -35.28 29.72 23.76
C LEU A 939 -36.51 29.45 22.88
N ALA A 940 -37.08 30.48 22.25
CA ALA A 940 -38.16 30.32 21.28
C ALA A 940 -37.72 29.50 20.05
N LEU A 941 -36.51 29.75 19.53
CA LEU A 941 -35.94 28.95 18.42
C LEU A 941 -35.70 27.50 18.83
N VAL A 942 -35.19 27.25 20.04
CA VAL A 942 -35.00 25.88 20.57
C VAL A 942 -36.36 25.18 20.73
N ALA A 943 -37.36 25.84 21.30
CA ALA A 943 -38.71 25.30 21.45
C ALA A 943 -39.34 24.97 20.09
N LEU A 944 -39.16 25.83 19.08
CA LEU A 944 -39.60 25.57 17.70
C LEU A 944 -38.91 24.34 17.10
N CYS A 945 -37.58 24.22 17.23
CA CYS A 945 -36.86 23.05 16.73
C CYS A 945 -37.30 21.75 17.41
N LEU A 946 -37.44 21.74 18.74
CA LEU A 946 -37.90 20.56 19.47
C LEU A 946 -39.37 20.22 19.13
N GLY A 947 -40.23 21.23 19.01
CA GLY A 947 -41.63 21.06 18.62
C GLY A 947 -41.78 20.49 17.21
N LEU A 948 -40.97 20.92 16.24
CA LEU A 948 -40.94 20.34 14.89
C LEU A 948 -40.43 18.89 14.88
N ALA A 949 -39.43 18.56 15.70
CA ALA A 949 -38.94 17.19 15.83
C ALA A 949 -39.99 16.24 16.42
N VAL A 950 -40.68 16.67 17.50
CA VAL A 950 -41.76 15.89 18.13
C VAL A 950 -42.97 15.80 17.19
N GLY A 951 -43.33 16.89 16.51
CA GLY A 951 -44.40 16.90 15.52
C GLY A 951 -44.15 15.91 14.38
N TRP A 952 -42.91 15.84 13.87
CA TRP A 952 -42.54 14.87 12.83
C TRP A 952 -42.67 13.42 13.30
N LEU A 953 -42.22 13.11 14.51
CA LEU A 953 -42.37 11.77 15.11
C LEU A 953 -43.85 11.40 15.34
N ALA A 954 -44.67 12.38 15.73
CA ALA A 954 -46.10 12.16 15.95
C ALA A 954 -46.88 11.90 14.65
N THR A 955 -46.42 12.41 13.50
CA THR A 955 -47.04 12.17 12.19
C THR A 955 -46.46 10.98 11.43
N HIS A 956 -45.36 10.37 11.90
CA HIS A 956 -44.70 9.21 11.28
C HIS A 956 -44.39 8.12 12.33
N PRO A 957 -45.41 7.58 13.02
CA PRO A 957 -45.22 6.61 14.12
C PRO A 957 -44.54 5.29 13.68
N GLU A 958 -44.67 4.92 12.40
CA GLU A 958 -44.03 3.76 11.80
C GLU A 958 -42.50 3.82 11.80
N ALA A 959 -41.90 5.01 11.94
CA ALA A 959 -40.45 5.21 11.97
C ALA A 959 -39.80 4.90 13.34
N GLY A 960 -40.60 4.59 14.37
CA GLY A 960 -40.12 4.21 15.69
C GLY A 960 -39.66 5.37 16.58
N LEU A 961 -39.09 5.03 17.75
CA LEU A 961 -38.68 5.98 18.79
C LEU A 961 -37.16 6.18 18.91
N ASP A 962 -36.36 5.80 17.90
CA ASP A 962 -34.95 6.16 17.86
C ASP A 962 -34.71 7.30 16.87
N LEU A 963 -34.29 8.47 17.37
CA LEU A 963 -33.91 9.59 16.49
C LEU A 963 -32.77 9.22 15.54
N ASN A 964 -31.95 8.19 15.82
CA ASN A 964 -30.89 7.79 14.90
C ASN A 964 -31.44 7.27 13.56
N ASP A 965 -32.67 6.75 13.55
CA ASP A 965 -33.33 6.15 12.37
C ASP A 965 -34.34 7.11 11.71
N VAL A 966 -34.56 8.30 12.27
CA VAL A 966 -35.52 9.31 11.77
C VAL A 966 -34.80 10.62 11.40
N PRO A 967 -34.26 10.75 10.16
CA PRO A 967 -33.34 11.84 9.78
C PRO A 967 -33.86 13.26 9.99
N VAL A 968 -35.16 13.50 9.77
CA VAL A 968 -35.78 14.83 9.96
C VAL A 968 -35.87 15.18 11.44
N ALA A 969 -36.45 14.30 12.26
CA ALA A 969 -36.57 14.49 13.69
C ALA A 969 -35.18 14.67 14.34
N GLN A 970 -34.19 13.87 13.92
CA GLN A 970 -32.80 14.01 14.34
C GLN A 970 -32.21 15.38 14.05
N ALA A 971 -32.43 15.91 12.84
CA ALA A 971 -31.87 17.20 12.41
C ALA A 971 -32.40 18.35 13.29
N PHE A 972 -33.72 18.40 13.49
CA PHE A 972 -34.37 19.42 14.30
C PHE A 972 -34.06 19.26 15.80
N TRP A 973 -34.10 18.04 16.35
CA TRP A 973 -33.78 17.77 17.76
C TRP A 973 -32.32 18.10 18.07
N SER A 974 -31.39 17.61 17.25
CA SER A 974 -29.96 17.91 17.36
C SER A 974 -29.70 19.41 17.30
N LEU A 975 -30.34 20.14 16.38
CA LEU A 975 -30.15 21.59 16.25
C LEU A 975 -30.60 22.34 17.50
N GLY A 976 -31.80 22.06 18.03
CA GLY A 976 -32.31 22.67 19.26
C GLY A 976 -31.39 22.44 20.45
N PHE A 977 -30.94 21.19 20.65
CA PHE A 977 -30.05 20.83 21.75
C PHE A 977 -28.66 21.47 21.62
N VAL A 978 -28.08 21.48 20.41
CA VAL A 978 -26.77 22.10 20.12
C VAL A 978 -26.80 23.61 20.35
N LEU A 979 -27.87 24.30 19.94
CA LEU A 979 -28.02 25.75 20.17
C LEU A 979 -27.94 26.11 21.66
N LEU A 980 -28.54 25.29 22.53
CA LEU A 980 -28.49 25.45 23.99
C LEU A 980 -27.08 25.17 24.56
N LEU A 981 -26.46 24.03 24.22
CA LEU A 981 -25.13 23.66 24.71
C LEU A 981 -24.03 24.65 24.31
N VAL A 982 -24.10 25.15 23.07
CA VAL A 982 -23.13 26.08 22.49
C VAL A 982 -23.31 27.50 23.04
N ARG A 983 -24.52 27.86 23.51
CA ARG A 983 -24.78 29.13 24.20
C ARG A 983 -24.34 29.14 25.66
N ALA A 984 -24.31 27.99 26.32
CA ALA A 984 -24.04 27.87 27.75
C ALA A 984 -22.61 28.25 28.15
N ASP A 985 -21.61 27.76 27.40
CA ASP A 985 -20.16 28.07 27.52
C ASP A 985 -19.64 28.36 28.96
N PRO A 986 -19.83 27.44 29.92
CA PRO A 986 -19.51 27.67 31.32
C PRO A 986 -17.99 27.66 31.60
N PRO A 987 -17.52 28.41 32.62
CA PRO A 987 -16.10 28.42 33.00
C PRO A 987 -15.67 27.09 33.63
N MET A 988 -14.98 26.25 32.85
CA MET A 988 -14.53 24.90 33.25
C MET A 988 -13.32 24.86 34.21
N THR A 989 -13.19 25.83 35.12
CA THR A 989 -12.11 25.91 36.10
C THR A 989 -12.21 24.82 37.18
N TRP A 990 -13.44 24.34 37.47
CA TRP A 990 -13.70 23.25 38.41
C TRP A 990 -13.13 21.90 37.94
N LEU A 991 -13.18 21.61 36.63
CA LEU A 991 -12.68 20.35 36.06
C LEU A 991 -11.19 20.18 36.32
N ALA A 992 -10.41 21.26 36.24
CA ALA A 992 -8.98 21.28 36.54
C ALA A 992 -8.65 20.99 38.02
N ARG A 993 -9.61 21.14 38.94
CA ARG A 993 -9.46 20.74 40.35
C ARG A 993 -9.56 19.22 40.51
N ILE A 994 -10.45 18.58 39.74
CA ILE A 994 -10.66 17.12 39.76
C ILE A 994 -9.67 16.44 38.79
N ARG A 995 -8.41 16.33 39.22
CA ARG A 995 -7.30 15.74 38.43
C ARG A 995 -7.61 14.40 37.72
N PRO A 996 -8.30 13.39 38.31
CA PRO A 996 -8.61 12.17 37.56
C PRO A 996 -9.60 12.41 36.42
N LEU A 997 -10.57 13.31 36.60
CA LEU A 997 -11.58 13.64 35.59
C LEU A 997 -10.99 14.47 34.45
N ASP A 998 -10.16 15.49 34.73
CA ASP A 998 -9.42 16.24 33.69
C ASP A 998 -8.51 15.32 32.87
N ARG A 999 -7.87 14.33 33.51
CA ARG A 999 -7.09 13.29 32.82
C ARG A 999 -7.97 12.42 31.94
N LEU A 1000 -9.11 11.92 32.44
CA LEU A 1000 -10.04 11.11 31.65
C LEU A 1000 -10.54 11.86 30.41
N VAL A 1001 -11.06 13.08 30.59
CA VAL A 1001 -11.49 13.96 29.48
C VAL A 1001 -10.34 14.20 28.50
N THR A 1002 -9.12 14.42 28.98
CA THR A 1002 -7.94 14.60 28.12
C THR A 1002 -7.61 13.34 27.32
N VAL A 1003 -7.65 12.15 27.94
CA VAL A 1003 -7.39 10.87 27.27
C VAL A 1003 -8.44 10.62 26.21
N LEU A 1004 -9.73 10.66 26.56
CA LEU A 1004 -10.86 10.47 25.63
C LEU A 1004 -10.77 11.40 24.41
N ASN A 1005 -10.46 12.68 24.60
CA ASN A 1005 -10.29 13.63 23.49
C ASN A 1005 -9.04 13.42 22.62
N SER A 1006 -7.99 12.84 23.20
CA SER A 1006 -6.73 12.55 22.51
C SER A 1006 -6.68 11.18 21.83
N ARG A 1007 -7.71 10.37 22.07
CA ARG A 1007 -7.93 9.03 21.50
C ARG A 1007 -9.33 8.91 20.88
N ALA A 1008 -9.94 10.05 20.55
CA ALA A 1008 -11.35 10.14 20.17
C ALA A 1008 -11.67 9.36 18.88
N LEU A 1009 -10.73 9.33 17.93
CA LEU A 1009 -10.93 8.58 16.69
C LEU A 1009 -10.68 7.09 16.91
N THR A 1010 -9.66 6.71 17.69
CA THR A 1010 -9.41 5.31 18.05
C THR A 1010 -10.58 4.73 18.84
N ILE A 1011 -11.11 5.45 19.83
CA ILE A 1011 -12.30 5.05 20.59
C ILE A 1011 -13.49 4.87 19.66
N TYR A 1012 -13.76 5.86 18.81
CA TYR A 1012 -14.92 5.82 17.90
C TYR A 1012 -14.82 4.70 16.84
N LEU A 1013 -13.65 4.46 16.25
CA LEU A 1013 -13.52 3.41 15.22
C LEU A 1013 -13.49 1.98 15.79
N TRP A 1014 -13.15 1.80 17.06
CA TRP A 1014 -12.91 0.47 17.65
C TRP A 1014 -13.91 0.05 18.73
N HIS A 1015 -14.88 0.88 19.12
CA HIS A 1015 -15.85 0.51 20.15
C HIS A 1015 -16.72 -0.68 19.75
N ASN A 1016 -17.33 -0.69 18.56
CA ASN A 1016 -18.15 -1.83 18.14
C ASN A 1016 -17.31 -3.11 18.00
N ALA A 1017 -16.07 -3.04 17.50
CA ALA A 1017 -15.15 -4.18 17.54
C ALA A 1017 -14.91 -4.71 18.97
N ALA A 1018 -14.76 -3.82 19.96
CA ALA A 1018 -14.62 -4.21 21.36
C ALA A 1018 -15.90 -4.83 21.95
N ILE A 1019 -17.07 -4.35 21.54
CA ILE A 1019 -18.39 -4.86 21.96
C ILE A 1019 -18.65 -6.24 21.33
N THR A 1020 -18.48 -6.40 20.01
CA THR A 1020 -18.62 -7.70 19.31
C THR A 1020 -17.69 -8.76 19.88
N VAL A 1021 -16.42 -8.42 20.16
CA VAL A 1021 -15.47 -9.35 20.80
C VAL A 1021 -15.85 -9.64 22.26
N CYS A 1022 -16.44 -8.68 22.99
CA CYS A 1022 -16.93 -8.90 24.35
C CYS A 1022 -18.07 -9.94 24.39
N PHE A 1023 -19.06 -9.80 23.49
CA PHE A 1023 -20.16 -10.77 23.38
C PHE A 1023 -19.65 -12.16 22.97
N ALA A 1024 -18.90 -12.26 21.86
CA ALA A 1024 -18.37 -13.54 21.39
C ALA A 1024 -17.44 -14.26 22.40
N ALA A 1025 -16.72 -13.51 23.25
CA ALA A 1025 -15.96 -14.10 24.36
C ALA A 1025 -16.88 -14.56 25.51
N GLY A 1026 -17.99 -13.85 25.75
CA GLY A 1026 -19.03 -14.23 26.70
C GLY A 1026 -19.73 -15.54 26.32
N ASP A 1027 -20.07 -15.70 25.03
CA ASP A 1027 -20.57 -16.95 24.43
C ASP A 1027 -19.63 -18.12 24.73
N LEU A 1028 -18.36 -17.98 24.35
CA LEU A 1028 -17.37 -19.06 24.39
C LEU A 1028 -17.02 -19.53 25.82
N ILE A 1029 -17.02 -18.61 26.78
CA ILE A 1029 -16.55 -18.86 28.16
C ILE A 1029 -17.73 -19.05 29.14
N GLY A 1030 -18.97 -18.96 28.67
CA GLY A 1030 -20.18 -19.09 29.51
C GLY A 1030 -20.35 -17.95 30.51
N PHE A 1031 -19.82 -16.75 30.20
CA PHE A 1031 -19.70 -15.61 31.13
C PHE A 1031 -21.02 -14.87 31.40
N TRP A 1032 -22.14 -15.37 30.85
CA TRP A 1032 -23.50 -14.83 30.96
C TRP A 1032 -23.97 -14.47 32.38
N ARG A 1033 -23.42 -15.14 33.41
CA ARG A 1033 -23.81 -15.00 34.82
C ARG A 1033 -23.47 -13.63 35.45
N VAL A 1034 -22.69 -12.77 34.80
CA VAL A 1034 -22.21 -11.48 35.37
C VAL A 1034 -23.09 -10.29 34.99
N GLY A 1035 -24.11 -10.51 34.14
CA GLY A 1035 -25.09 -9.49 33.75
C GLY A 1035 -24.53 -8.31 32.93
N GLN A 1036 -25.40 -7.36 32.59
CA GLN A 1036 -25.09 -6.22 31.70
C GLN A 1036 -23.91 -5.35 32.19
N LEU A 1037 -23.76 -5.20 33.51
CA LEU A 1037 -22.62 -4.50 34.13
C LEU A 1037 -21.28 -5.23 33.91
N GLY A 1038 -21.28 -6.57 33.90
CA GLY A 1038 -20.09 -7.37 33.58
C GLY A 1038 -19.62 -7.16 32.14
N TYR A 1039 -20.55 -7.25 31.18
CA TYR A 1039 -20.26 -7.00 29.76
C TYR A 1039 -19.74 -5.58 29.51
N LEU A 1040 -20.29 -4.56 30.18
CA LEU A 1040 -19.78 -3.19 30.13
C LEU A 1040 -18.31 -3.10 30.57
N VAL A 1041 -17.95 -3.72 31.70
CA VAL A 1041 -16.57 -3.70 32.21
C VAL A 1041 -15.61 -4.41 31.24
N VAL A 1042 -15.99 -5.59 30.73
CA VAL A 1042 -15.14 -6.36 29.79
C VAL A 1042 -14.98 -5.64 28.46
N ALA A 1043 -16.04 -5.05 27.89
CA ALA A 1043 -15.96 -4.28 26.65
C ALA A 1043 -15.10 -3.01 26.83
N LEU A 1044 -15.19 -2.33 27.98
CA LEU A 1044 -14.31 -1.21 28.32
C LEU A 1044 -12.84 -1.64 28.51
N MET A 1045 -12.57 -2.83 29.05
CA MET A 1045 -11.23 -3.39 29.14
C MET A 1045 -10.64 -3.71 27.76
N ILE A 1046 -11.41 -4.35 26.87
CA ILE A 1046 -11.01 -4.63 25.48
C ILE A 1046 -10.73 -3.31 24.74
N LEU A 1047 -11.65 -2.34 24.83
CA LEU A 1047 -11.48 -1.02 24.21
C LEU A 1047 -10.25 -0.28 24.76
N THR A 1048 -9.99 -0.37 26.06
CA THR A 1048 -8.77 0.20 26.66
C THR A 1048 -7.51 -0.47 26.10
N GLY A 1049 -7.51 -1.79 25.94
CA GLY A 1049 -6.44 -2.54 25.28
C GLY A 1049 -6.20 -2.07 23.84
N LEU A 1050 -7.26 -1.94 23.04
CA LEU A 1050 -7.18 -1.42 21.66
C LEU A 1050 -6.67 0.03 21.62
N VAL A 1051 -7.10 0.90 22.54
CA VAL A 1051 -6.61 2.28 22.65
C VAL A 1051 -5.11 2.34 23.01
N LEU A 1052 -4.61 1.43 23.85
CA LEU A 1052 -3.18 1.32 24.15
C LEU A 1052 -2.38 0.77 22.95
N ALA A 1053 -2.92 -0.24 22.26
CA ALA A 1053 -2.28 -0.90 21.14
C ALA A 1053 -2.24 -0.06 19.85
N LEU A 1054 -3.25 0.80 19.62
CA LEU A 1054 -3.45 1.52 18.34
C LEU A 1054 -3.49 3.05 18.48
N GLY A 1055 -3.65 3.60 19.69
CA GLY A 1055 -3.75 5.05 19.92
C GLY A 1055 -2.54 5.87 19.49
N TRP A 1056 -1.38 5.24 19.26
CA TRP A 1056 -0.20 5.88 18.68
C TRP A 1056 -0.42 6.36 17.23
N VAL A 1057 -1.38 5.77 16.51
CA VAL A 1057 -1.74 6.17 15.14
C VAL A 1057 -2.27 7.61 15.11
N GLU A 1058 -3.09 8.02 16.10
CA GLU A 1058 -3.55 9.41 16.22
C GLU A 1058 -2.41 10.39 16.49
N ASP A 1059 -1.40 10.00 17.27
CA ASP A 1059 -0.24 10.85 17.56
C ASP A 1059 0.60 11.08 16.30
N LEU A 1060 0.90 10.03 15.52
CA LEU A 1060 1.60 10.16 14.23
C LEU A 1060 0.81 11.01 13.23
N SER A 1061 -0.49 10.78 13.13
CA SER A 1061 -1.43 11.57 12.31
C SER A 1061 -1.42 13.05 12.68
N ALA A 1062 -1.31 13.35 13.98
CA ALA A 1062 -1.16 14.68 14.54
C ALA A 1062 0.26 15.26 14.45
N ARG A 1063 1.24 14.52 13.91
CA ARG A 1063 2.70 14.84 13.91
C ARG A 1063 3.28 15.03 15.31
N ARG A 1064 2.95 14.12 16.22
CA ARG A 1064 3.42 14.08 17.62
C ARG A 1064 4.22 12.80 17.86
N PRO A 1065 5.19 12.79 18.79
CA PRO A 1065 5.81 11.54 19.22
C PRO A 1065 4.73 10.65 19.85
N PRO A 1066 4.69 9.34 19.50
CA PRO A 1066 3.65 8.44 19.98
C PRO A 1066 3.75 8.21 21.49
N ARG A 1067 2.60 8.16 22.17
CA ARG A 1067 2.48 7.98 23.62
C ARG A 1067 1.43 6.92 23.94
N LEU A 1068 1.69 6.07 24.93
CA LEU A 1068 0.70 5.10 25.41
C LEU A 1068 -0.49 5.82 26.08
N LEU A 1069 -0.21 6.72 27.03
CA LEU A 1069 -1.22 7.51 27.75
C LEU A 1069 -0.93 9.02 27.65
N PRO A 1070 -1.74 9.78 26.90
CA PRO A 1070 -1.70 11.24 26.91
C PRO A 1070 -2.09 11.82 28.28
N GLY A 1071 -1.56 13.00 28.62
CA GLY A 1071 -1.92 13.72 29.86
C GLY A 1071 -0.83 13.75 30.95
N ARG A 1072 0.22 12.93 30.89
CA ARG A 1072 1.45 13.19 31.66
C ARG A 1072 2.13 14.47 31.10
N ARG A 1073 2.17 15.54 31.90
CA ARG A 1073 3.24 16.55 31.78
C ARG A 1073 4.58 15.84 32.00
N PRO A 1074 5.68 16.21 31.31
CA PRO A 1074 6.98 15.61 31.57
C PRO A 1074 7.41 15.88 33.02
N THR A 1075 7.46 14.84 33.85
CA THR A 1075 8.15 14.86 35.14
C THR A 1075 9.63 14.67 34.87
N GLY A 1076 10.37 15.76 34.64
CA GLY A 1076 11.76 15.67 34.18
C GLY A 1076 12.46 16.99 33.91
N ALA A 1077 12.24 18.01 34.75
CA ALA A 1077 13.10 19.19 34.86
C ALA A 1077 12.80 19.95 36.17
N ILE A 1078 12.89 19.27 37.32
CA ILE A 1078 13.13 20.01 38.56
C ILE A 1078 14.59 20.45 38.47
N SER A 1079 14.83 21.71 38.12
CA SER A 1079 16.08 22.34 38.52
C SER A 1079 16.14 22.24 40.04
N ARG A 1080 17.07 21.43 40.56
CA ARG A 1080 17.50 21.55 41.95
C ARG A 1080 18.29 22.85 42.05
N GLY A 1081 17.55 23.96 42.06
CA GLY A 1081 18.06 25.27 42.43
C GLY A 1081 18.62 25.14 43.84
N ARG A 1082 19.95 25.10 43.93
CA ARG A 1082 20.69 25.06 45.18
C ARG A 1082 20.32 26.34 45.93
N ALA A 1083 19.64 26.21 47.07
CA ALA A 1083 19.24 27.37 47.87
C ALA A 1083 20.49 28.21 48.22
N PRO A 1084 20.48 29.53 48.03
CA PRO A 1084 21.54 30.37 48.56
C PRO A 1084 21.49 30.31 50.09
N ARG A 1085 22.61 29.95 50.73
CA ARG A 1085 22.70 29.97 52.20
C ARG A 1085 22.56 31.42 52.65
N SER A 1086 21.59 31.68 53.52
CA SER A 1086 21.50 32.91 54.29
C SER A 1086 22.67 33.00 55.27
N ALA A 1087 23.62 33.90 55.02
CA ALA A 1087 24.46 34.49 56.05
C ALA A 1087 23.86 35.87 56.37
N GLY A 1088 23.49 36.10 57.62
CA GLY A 1088 22.65 37.25 57.97
C GLY A 1088 23.42 38.52 58.36
N ARG A 1089 22.75 39.66 58.21
CA ARG A 1089 22.75 40.79 59.16
C ARG A 1089 21.53 41.70 58.90
N PRO A 1090 20.94 42.36 59.91
CA PRO A 1090 19.62 42.99 59.77
C PRO A 1090 19.62 44.52 59.55
N ALA A 1091 18.55 44.97 58.91
CA ALA A 1091 17.78 46.21 59.14
C ALA A 1091 18.46 47.60 59.20
N VAL A 1092 18.40 48.32 58.06
CA VAL A 1092 18.05 49.76 57.86
C VAL A 1092 17.47 49.86 56.42
N GLY A 1093 16.54 50.74 56.01
CA GLY A 1093 15.65 51.71 56.67
C GLY A 1093 15.14 52.78 55.66
N ALA A 1094 13.92 53.30 55.85
CA ALA A 1094 13.19 54.28 54.98
C ALA A 1094 12.84 53.79 53.54
N GLN A 1095 11.65 53.96 52.96
CA GLN A 1095 10.69 55.07 52.73
C GLN A 1095 10.84 55.76 51.35
N SER A 1096 9.74 55.67 50.56
CA SER A 1096 9.27 56.55 49.47
C SER A 1096 10.20 57.54 48.74
N ASP A 1097 10.29 57.41 47.41
CA ASP A 1097 9.77 58.40 46.41
C ASP A 1097 9.79 57.75 45.01
N ARG A 1098 8.74 57.83 44.15
CA ARG A 1098 8.14 58.95 43.39
C ARG A 1098 9.00 59.56 42.28
N ARG A 1099 8.39 59.52 41.08
CA ARG A 1099 8.48 60.42 39.92
C ARG A 1099 9.61 60.27 38.88
N GLN A 1100 9.15 60.42 37.62
CA GLN A 1100 9.84 60.93 36.43
C GLN A 1100 10.91 59.99 35.80
N GLN A 1101 11.13 59.96 34.48
CA GLN A 1101 10.68 60.85 33.40
C GLN A 1101 10.49 60.09 32.05
N LYS A 1102 9.58 60.64 31.23
CA LYS A 1102 9.58 60.84 29.75
C LYS A 1102 10.69 60.15 28.91
N VAL A 1103 10.34 59.40 27.84
CA VAL A 1103 10.17 59.89 26.42
C VAL A 1103 11.50 60.43 25.86
N THR A 1104 12.14 59.86 24.82
CA THR A 1104 11.72 59.88 23.39
C THR A 1104 12.48 58.83 22.54
N ALA A 1105 12.19 58.76 21.23
CA ALA A 1105 12.58 57.75 20.24
C ALA A 1105 14.00 57.88 19.61
N MET A 1106 14.23 56.99 18.62
CA MET A 1106 15.30 56.93 17.60
C MET A 1106 16.63 56.25 17.97
N ARG A 1107 16.69 54.93 17.73
CA ARG A 1107 17.35 54.37 16.53
C ARG A 1107 16.79 52.99 16.18
#